data_AF-A0A7T7I3K1-F1
#
_entry.id   AF-A0A7T7I3K1-F1
#
_cell.length_a   1.000
_cell.length_b   1.000
_cell.length_c   1.000
_cell.angle_alpha   90.00
_cell.angle_beta   90.00
_cell.angle_gamma   90.00
#
_symmetry.space_group_name_H-M   'P 1'
#
loop_
_entity.id
_entity.type
_entity.pdbx_description
1 polymer ?
#
loop_
_entity_poly.entity_id
_entity_poly.type
_entity_poly.pdbx_seq_one_letter_code
_entity_poly.pdbx_strand_id
1 'polypeptide(L)'
;MNAIPAPDGHPYTHERGARGTQAPLGSGAESVPRQKTGSQESERLRGATTDLLEHPDPHTAAQAATIENLLRCWVREHDLAAPDDGTLRIPLPASGTALVVPVHYWSPTGWHRLGPPYLSDAPDQAPPTDAVTLAALLGRETPTTGAPTQPTALTAPDAPIASTAPDAPAEPIASDALDAAEPHASGAPDAPAEPRASATTDAPDTSDTPAHSHSHSHASADGGDLVGRVADSVRRTVVFITDRRENPADGPDLFLSAEQALLLGHPLHPTPKSREGLSGAETRLYSPELRGSFPLHWMAVAPSALATDSAWTERGRLVPAEQLTPRLAGAGLRLPDGYAALPMHPWQVREIRHRPDTAKLLDAGLLLDLGPHGSPWYPTSSVRTLYRSDAPAMLKLSLGLRITNSRRENLRKELHRGVEVHRLLRVGLAEQWQAAHPGFDIVRDPAWLAVNDPDGNPVPGLDVMIRHNPFTPTDDVSCVAGLVSPRPQAQPTGQQHSEQSRTTTRARLTEIVTRLAGRTGRPRGAVAAEWFLRYLEQVVRPVLWLDSEAGIALEAHQQNTLLLLDQEGWPAGGRYRDNQGYYFRESRRAELNERLPGIGENSDTFVSDEVTDERFAYYLGINNVLGLIGAFGSQRLADERLLLAAFRRFLTDVASGPARLRTSLPPQLLDSPVLRCKANLLTRLHGLDELVGPVDTQSVYVTIANPLHS
;
A
#
# COMPACT_ATOMS: atom_id res chain seq x y z
N MET A 1 7.14 -62.16 34.71
CA MET A 1 6.48 -63.47 34.57
C MET A 1 6.63 -63.92 33.14
N ASN A 2 7.32 -65.05 32.97
CA ASN A 2 7.34 -66.04 31.87
C ASN A 2 7.66 -65.57 30.43
N ALA A 3 8.40 -66.28 29.58
CA ALA A 3 9.48 -67.27 29.64
C ALA A 3 9.88 -67.56 28.16
N ILE A 4 11.19 -67.63 27.93
CA ILE A 4 12.03 -68.14 26.80
C ILE A 4 11.48 -69.45 26.13
N PRO A 5 11.76 -69.81 24.83
CA PRO A 5 13.09 -70.29 24.37
C PRO A 5 13.62 -70.08 22.94
N ALA A 6 14.95 -70.26 22.86
CA ALA A 6 15.92 -70.31 21.73
C ALA A 6 15.87 -71.68 20.96
N PRO A 7 16.83 -72.18 20.12
CA PRO A 7 18.27 -71.82 19.94
C PRO A 7 18.95 -72.02 18.52
N ASP A 8 20.29 -71.81 18.49
CA ASP A 8 21.39 -72.36 17.63
C ASP A 8 21.47 -72.04 16.11
N GLY A 9 22.63 -71.85 15.44
CA GLY A 9 24.05 -71.90 15.78
C GLY A 9 24.98 -71.57 14.57
N HIS A 10 26.09 -70.86 14.84
CA HIS A 10 27.48 -70.88 14.34
C HIS A 10 27.95 -71.23 12.87
N PRO A 11 29.20 -70.83 12.49
CA PRO A 11 29.58 -70.24 11.18
C PRO A 11 30.60 -71.06 10.37
N TYR A 12 30.95 -70.64 9.13
CA TYR A 12 32.20 -71.04 8.45
C TYR A 12 32.79 -69.95 7.53
N THR A 13 34.13 -69.94 7.51
CA THR A 13 35.12 -69.08 6.85
C THR A 13 35.75 -69.71 5.59
N HIS A 14 36.67 -68.95 4.94
CA HIS A 14 37.70 -69.29 3.92
C HIS A 14 37.33 -69.07 2.45
N GLU A 15 38.23 -68.67 1.53
CA GLU A 15 39.49 -67.89 1.51
C GLU A 15 39.95 -67.86 0.02
N ARG A 16 40.60 -66.77 -0.39
CA ARG A 16 41.74 -66.63 -1.33
C ARG A 16 41.77 -67.25 -2.75
N GLY A 17 42.29 -66.42 -3.67
CA GLY A 17 43.21 -66.78 -4.78
C GLY A 17 43.03 -65.88 -6.01
N ALA A 18 43.84 -64.83 -6.24
CA ALA A 18 45.11 -64.80 -7.02
C ALA A 18 44.96 -65.13 -8.54
N ARG A 19 45.68 -64.61 -9.56
CA ARG A 19 46.58 -63.45 -9.85
C ARG A 19 46.91 -63.55 -11.37
N GLY A 20 47.25 -62.42 -12.04
CA GLY A 20 48.13 -62.36 -13.25
C GLY A 20 47.45 -62.54 -14.63
N THR A 21 47.88 -61.98 -15.79
CA THR A 21 49.06 -61.18 -16.20
C THR A 21 48.80 -60.57 -17.62
N GLN A 22 49.75 -59.80 -18.18
CA GLN A 22 49.69 -58.72 -19.20
C GLN A 22 49.62 -59.08 -20.72
N ALA A 23 49.02 -58.14 -21.52
CA ALA A 23 49.38 -57.51 -22.85
C ALA A 23 49.83 -58.35 -24.08
N PRO A 24 49.77 -57.92 -25.40
CA PRO A 24 49.98 -56.54 -25.92
C PRO A 24 49.32 -56.07 -27.29
N LEU A 25 49.47 -54.75 -27.57
CA LEU A 25 49.62 -53.97 -28.84
C LEU A 25 48.58 -54.00 -30.00
N GLY A 26 48.14 -52.79 -30.42
CA GLY A 26 47.55 -52.50 -31.74
C GLY A 26 46.93 -51.10 -31.89
N SER A 27 47.49 -50.26 -32.77
CA SER A 27 47.11 -48.88 -33.11
C SER A 27 45.94 -48.76 -34.09
N GLY A 28 45.11 -47.71 -34.01
CA GLY A 28 44.26 -47.28 -35.15
C GLY A 28 43.08 -46.36 -34.82
N ALA A 29 43.29 -45.05 -35.07
CA ALA A 29 42.35 -44.00 -35.51
C ALA A 29 40.87 -43.96 -35.03
N GLU A 30 40.58 -42.87 -34.32
CA GLU A 30 39.39 -42.00 -34.36
C GLU A 30 37.98 -42.64 -34.49
N SER A 31 37.30 -42.75 -33.35
CA SER A 31 35.86 -42.49 -33.29
C SER A 31 35.47 -41.86 -31.94
N VAL A 32 34.65 -40.82 -32.03
CA VAL A 32 34.21 -39.89 -30.97
C VAL A 32 33.51 -40.62 -29.81
N PRO A 33 33.90 -40.42 -28.53
CA PRO A 33 33.08 -40.84 -27.40
C PRO A 33 32.33 -39.67 -26.77
N ARG A 34 31.01 -39.70 -26.99
CA ARG A 34 29.89 -39.26 -26.14
C ARG A 34 30.25 -38.41 -24.90
N GLN A 35 29.73 -37.18 -24.87
CA GLN A 35 29.59 -36.33 -23.69
C GLN A 35 29.07 -37.14 -22.50
N LYS A 36 29.89 -37.22 -21.45
CA LYS A 36 29.44 -37.63 -20.12
C LYS A 36 28.52 -36.54 -19.58
N THR A 37 27.33 -36.97 -19.22
CA THR A 37 26.39 -36.35 -18.27
C THR A 37 27.16 -35.80 -17.07
N GLY A 38 27.34 -34.48 -17.06
CA GLY A 38 28.04 -33.73 -16.03
C GLY A 38 27.42 -32.35 -15.93
N SER A 39 26.12 -32.29 -15.63
CA SER A 39 25.41 -31.03 -15.44
C SER A 39 24.29 -31.08 -14.38
N GLN A 40 23.82 -32.26 -13.98
CA GLN A 40 22.73 -32.36 -12.98
C GLN A 40 23.19 -32.45 -11.52
N GLU A 41 24.45 -32.78 -11.24
CA GLU A 41 24.97 -32.84 -9.86
C GLU A 41 25.42 -31.46 -9.34
N SER A 42 25.94 -30.58 -10.20
CA SER A 42 26.38 -29.23 -9.80
C SER A 42 25.22 -28.29 -9.42
N GLU A 43 24.01 -28.55 -9.92
CA GLU A 43 22.81 -27.76 -9.58
C GLU A 43 22.22 -28.11 -8.20
N ARG A 44 22.58 -29.27 -7.60
CA ARG A 44 21.95 -29.77 -6.36
C ARG A 44 22.72 -29.49 -5.07
N LEU A 45 23.86 -28.81 -5.09
CA LEU A 45 24.76 -28.71 -3.94
C LEU A 45 25.14 -27.28 -3.53
N ARG A 46 24.16 -26.38 -3.32
CA ARG A 46 24.37 -25.11 -2.61
C ARG A 46 23.48 -24.97 -1.37
N GLY A 47 23.94 -25.59 -0.28
CA GLY A 47 23.93 -25.05 1.09
C GLY A 47 22.60 -24.83 1.83
N ALA A 48 22.32 -25.71 2.78
CA ALA A 48 21.36 -25.62 3.90
C ALA A 48 20.72 -24.25 4.21
N THR A 49 19.45 -24.10 3.78
CA THR A 49 18.26 -23.57 4.48
C THR A 49 18.48 -22.67 5.71
N THR A 50 19.23 -21.58 5.58
CA THR A 50 19.25 -20.53 6.60
C THR A 50 18.43 -19.36 6.08
N ASP A 51 17.32 -19.02 6.77
CA ASP A 51 16.53 -17.84 6.40
C ASP A 51 17.43 -16.59 6.51
N LEU A 52 17.70 -15.93 5.38
CA LEU A 52 18.59 -14.78 5.33
C LEU A 52 18.05 -13.57 6.11
N LEU A 53 16.74 -13.53 6.41
CA LEU A 53 16.18 -12.54 7.33
C LEU A 53 16.75 -12.67 8.76
N GLU A 54 17.21 -13.87 9.14
CA GLU A 54 17.87 -14.15 10.41
C GLU A 54 19.39 -14.00 10.35
N HIS A 55 19.95 -13.54 9.23
CA HIS A 55 21.39 -13.33 9.11
C HIS A 55 21.88 -12.28 10.13
N PRO A 56 22.99 -12.52 10.86
CA PRO A 56 23.45 -11.63 11.93
C PRO A 56 23.81 -10.22 11.43
N ASP A 57 24.36 -10.10 10.22
CA ASP A 57 24.53 -8.81 9.57
C ASP A 57 23.17 -8.26 9.07
N PRO A 58 22.71 -7.10 9.58
CA PRO A 58 21.44 -6.48 9.18
C PRO A 58 21.42 -6.03 7.72
N HIS A 59 22.58 -5.75 7.11
CA HIS A 59 22.64 -5.42 5.68
C HIS A 59 22.21 -6.60 4.81
N THR A 60 22.75 -7.79 5.09
CA THR A 60 22.35 -9.03 4.41
C THR A 60 20.85 -9.33 4.58
N ALA A 61 20.29 -9.14 5.78
CA ALA A 61 18.86 -9.33 6.01
C ALA A 61 17.98 -8.34 5.23
N ALA A 62 18.38 -7.06 5.17
CA ALA A 62 17.68 -6.03 4.41
C ALA A 62 17.77 -6.26 2.89
N GLN A 63 18.92 -6.71 2.39
CA GLN A 63 19.12 -7.12 0.99
C GLN A 63 18.18 -8.28 0.64
N ALA A 64 18.17 -9.34 1.46
CA ALA A 64 17.30 -10.49 1.23
C ALA A 64 15.81 -10.12 1.19
N ALA A 65 15.35 -9.30 2.14
CA ALA A 65 13.96 -8.81 2.16
C ALA A 65 13.62 -8.00 0.89
N THR A 66 14.53 -7.14 0.45
CA THR A 66 14.30 -6.27 -0.73
C THR A 66 14.32 -7.07 -2.03
N ILE A 67 15.27 -8.01 -2.17
CA ILE A 67 15.34 -8.94 -3.30
C ILE A 67 14.06 -9.77 -3.40
N GLU A 68 13.60 -10.34 -2.28
CA GLU A 68 12.37 -11.14 -2.27
C GLU A 68 11.15 -10.31 -2.70
N ASN A 69 11.04 -9.05 -2.26
CA ASN A 69 9.96 -8.16 -2.70
C ASN A 69 10.02 -7.85 -4.21
N LEU A 70 11.20 -7.53 -4.75
CA LEU A 70 11.38 -7.27 -6.18
C LEU A 70 11.00 -8.48 -7.03
N LEU A 71 11.46 -9.68 -6.62
CA LEU A 71 11.14 -10.92 -7.32
C LEU A 71 9.66 -11.28 -7.19
N ARG A 72 9.02 -11.09 -6.03
CA ARG A 72 7.58 -11.29 -5.86
C ARG A 72 6.77 -10.36 -6.75
N CYS A 73 7.15 -9.08 -6.84
CA CYS A 73 6.56 -8.14 -7.79
C CYS A 73 6.72 -8.67 -9.23
N TRP A 74 7.94 -9.02 -9.62
CA TRP A 74 8.21 -9.49 -10.98
C TRP A 74 7.40 -10.74 -11.35
N VAL A 75 7.45 -11.77 -10.49
CA VAL A 75 6.71 -13.04 -10.66
C VAL A 75 5.23 -12.79 -10.82
N ARG A 76 4.64 -11.96 -9.96
CA ARG A 76 3.21 -11.64 -10.03
C ARG A 76 2.85 -10.83 -11.26
N GLU A 77 3.64 -9.80 -11.56
CA GLU A 77 3.31 -8.83 -12.61
C GLU A 77 3.48 -9.41 -14.02
N HIS A 78 4.23 -10.51 -14.14
CA HIS A 78 4.41 -11.29 -15.36
C HIS A 78 3.67 -12.64 -15.35
N ASP A 79 2.85 -12.91 -14.32
CA ASP A 79 2.08 -14.15 -14.14
C ASP A 79 2.93 -15.43 -14.35
N LEU A 80 4.13 -15.45 -13.77
CA LEU A 80 5.06 -16.59 -13.95
C LEU A 80 4.55 -17.84 -13.22
N ALA A 81 4.68 -19.00 -13.87
CA ALA A 81 4.32 -20.30 -13.31
C ALA A 81 5.37 -20.85 -12.33
N ALA A 82 4.96 -21.82 -11.51
CA ALA A 82 5.87 -22.54 -10.61
C ALA A 82 6.93 -23.30 -11.42
N PRO A 83 8.22 -23.26 -11.01
CA PRO A 83 9.25 -24.06 -11.68
C PRO A 83 9.16 -25.54 -11.29
N ASP A 84 9.41 -26.43 -12.26
CA ASP A 84 9.34 -27.89 -12.07
C ASP A 84 10.50 -28.45 -11.23
N ASP A 85 11.67 -27.82 -11.30
CA ASP A 85 12.93 -28.26 -10.69
C ASP A 85 13.27 -27.50 -9.39
N GLY A 86 12.35 -26.66 -8.90
CA GLY A 86 12.57 -25.82 -7.72
C GLY A 86 13.47 -24.61 -7.98
N THR A 87 13.78 -24.30 -9.25
CA THR A 87 14.62 -23.16 -9.64
C THR A 87 13.86 -22.27 -10.61
N LEU A 88 13.52 -21.05 -10.19
CA LEU A 88 12.88 -20.07 -11.05
C LEU A 88 13.93 -19.45 -11.99
N ARG A 89 13.72 -19.61 -13.30
CA ARG A 89 14.53 -18.98 -14.34
C ARG A 89 13.79 -17.77 -14.91
N ILE A 90 14.37 -16.57 -14.79
CA ILE A 90 13.82 -15.33 -15.33
C ILE A 90 14.69 -14.88 -16.51
N PRO A 91 14.23 -14.99 -17.76
CA PRO A 91 14.99 -14.50 -18.91
C PRO A 91 15.07 -12.96 -18.90
N LEU A 92 16.26 -12.44 -19.18
CA LEU A 92 16.56 -11.00 -19.25
C LEU A 92 17.11 -10.66 -20.66
N PRO A 93 16.26 -10.64 -21.70
CA PRO A 93 16.71 -10.45 -23.08
C PRO A 93 17.42 -9.11 -23.34
N ALA A 94 17.00 -8.00 -22.72
CA ALA A 94 17.65 -6.69 -22.88
C ALA A 94 19.05 -6.63 -22.22
N SER A 95 19.31 -7.59 -21.33
CA SER A 95 20.60 -7.79 -20.66
C SER A 95 21.39 -8.97 -21.23
N GLY A 96 20.80 -9.74 -22.16
CA GLY A 96 21.45 -10.88 -22.83
C GLY A 96 21.76 -12.06 -21.89
N THR A 97 21.02 -12.22 -20.79
CA THR A 97 21.28 -13.26 -19.77
C THR A 97 19.97 -13.75 -19.13
N ALA A 98 20.04 -14.52 -18.05
CA ALA A 98 18.89 -14.89 -17.23
C ALA A 98 19.24 -14.89 -15.74
N LEU A 99 18.25 -14.63 -14.87
CA LEU A 99 18.37 -14.90 -13.45
C LEU A 99 17.97 -16.35 -13.16
N VAL A 100 18.69 -16.97 -12.23
CA VAL A 100 18.45 -18.29 -11.69
C VAL A 100 18.23 -18.11 -10.19
N VAL A 101 17.02 -18.43 -9.72
CA VAL A 101 16.57 -18.13 -8.36
C VAL A 101 16.08 -19.41 -7.67
N PRO A 102 16.73 -19.87 -6.60
CA PRO A 102 16.22 -20.99 -5.82
C PRO A 102 14.84 -20.69 -5.23
N VAL A 103 13.90 -21.63 -5.30
CA VAL A 103 12.57 -21.48 -4.70
C VAL A 103 12.49 -22.28 -3.41
N HIS A 104 12.39 -21.60 -2.28
CA HIS A 104 12.22 -22.24 -0.96
C HIS A 104 10.75 -22.53 -0.63
N TYR A 105 9.84 -21.72 -1.19
CA TYR A 105 8.40 -21.89 -1.07
C TYR A 105 7.70 -21.20 -2.25
N TRP A 106 6.87 -21.94 -2.98
CA TRP A 106 6.02 -21.37 -4.02
C TRP A 106 4.60 -21.18 -3.48
N SER A 107 4.12 -19.94 -3.46
CA SER A 107 2.82 -19.57 -2.92
C SER A 107 1.82 -19.36 -4.06
N PRO A 108 0.66 -20.05 -4.07
CA PRO A 108 -0.44 -19.77 -5.00
C PRO A 108 -0.96 -18.33 -4.91
N THR A 109 -0.77 -17.66 -3.77
CA THR A 109 -1.21 -16.28 -3.54
C THR A 109 -0.09 -15.25 -3.72
N GLY A 110 1.09 -15.67 -4.20
CA GLY A 110 2.21 -14.80 -4.53
C GLY A 110 3.16 -14.43 -3.38
N TRP A 111 3.00 -15.03 -2.20
CA TRP A 111 3.91 -14.87 -1.04
C TRP A 111 5.08 -15.86 -1.09
N HIS A 112 5.74 -15.97 -2.23
CA HIS A 112 6.86 -16.92 -2.44
C HIS A 112 7.99 -16.68 -1.42
N ARG A 113 8.69 -17.73 -1.00
CA ARG A 113 10.00 -17.60 -0.33
C ARG A 113 11.08 -17.95 -1.34
N LEU A 114 11.94 -16.98 -1.64
CA LEU A 114 12.92 -17.09 -2.72
C LEU A 114 14.34 -16.98 -2.14
N GLY A 115 15.24 -17.75 -2.72
CA GLY A 115 16.66 -17.70 -2.42
C GLY A 115 17.36 -16.54 -3.13
N PRO A 116 18.65 -16.35 -2.85
CA PRO A 116 19.44 -15.32 -3.52
C PRO A 116 19.55 -15.63 -5.04
N PRO A 117 19.30 -14.65 -5.92
CA PRO A 117 19.36 -14.82 -7.37
C PRO A 117 20.81 -14.82 -7.88
N TYR A 118 21.09 -15.59 -8.93
CA TYR A 118 22.37 -15.62 -9.65
C TYR A 118 22.15 -15.36 -11.14
N LEU A 119 23.13 -14.81 -11.85
CA LEU A 119 23.09 -14.77 -13.31
C LEU A 119 23.45 -16.15 -13.86
N SER A 120 22.71 -16.62 -14.88
CA SER A 120 22.90 -17.96 -15.47
C SER A 120 24.29 -18.18 -16.05
N ASP A 121 24.93 -17.10 -16.48
CA ASP A 121 26.22 -17.13 -17.17
C ASP A 121 27.38 -16.73 -16.23
N ALA A 122 27.08 -16.52 -14.94
CA ALA A 122 28.10 -16.19 -13.96
C ALA A 122 28.94 -17.43 -13.59
N PRO A 123 30.26 -17.26 -13.36
CA PRO A 123 31.10 -18.32 -12.83
C PRO A 123 30.56 -18.89 -11.52
N ASP A 124 30.86 -20.16 -11.22
CA ASP A 124 30.35 -20.81 -10.01
C ASP A 124 30.68 -20.05 -8.71
N GLN A 125 31.80 -19.33 -8.67
CA GLN A 125 32.24 -18.57 -7.50
C GLN A 125 31.66 -17.14 -7.43
N ALA A 126 30.84 -16.73 -8.39
CA ALA A 126 30.26 -15.40 -8.39
C ALA A 126 29.30 -15.21 -7.20
N PRO A 127 29.32 -14.02 -6.57
CA PRO A 127 28.34 -13.70 -5.54
C PRO A 127 26.93 -13.63 -6.15
N PRO A 128 25.88 -13.85 -5.35
CA PRO A 128 24.52 -13.60 -5.81
C PRO A 128 24.31 -12.13 -6.16
N THR A 129 23.35 -11.87 -7.05
CA THR A 129 22.94 -10.53 -7.46
C THR A 129 22.30 -9.80 -6.28
N ASP A 130 22.86 -8.64 -5.90
CA ASP A 130 22.30 -7.78 -4.85
C ASP A 130 21.02 -7.06 -5.30
N ALA A 131 20.31 -6.42 -4.36
CA ALA A 131 19.02 -5.76 -4.65
C ALA A 131 19.14 -4.63 -5.68
N VAL A 132 20.24 -3.87 -5.66
CA VAL A 132 20.45 -2.70 -6.53
C VAL A 132 20.72 -3.16 -7.96
N THR A 133 21.56 -4.18 -8.11
CA THR A 133 21.87 -4.82 -9.39
C THR A 133 20.62 -5.50 -9.95
N LEU A 134 19.86 -6.20 -9.11
CA LEU A 134 18.58 -6.80 -9.50
C LEU A 134 17.61 -5.73 -10.01
N ALA A 135 17.45 -4.62 -9.28
CA ALA A 135 16.58 -3.52 -9.71
C ALA A 135 17.01 -2.92 -11.05
N ALA A 136 18.32 -2.76 -11.27
CA ALA A 136 18.85 -2.27 -12.54
C ALA A 136 18.56 -3.23 -13.70
N LEU A 137 18.70 -4.55 -13.48
CA LEU A 137 18.37 -5.57 -14.47
C LEU A 137 16.88 -5.56 -14.79
N LEU A 138 16.00 -5.65 -13.78
CA LEU A 138 14.55 -5.65 -13.99
C LEU A 138 14.06 -4.35 -14.65
N GLY A 139 14.63 -3.21 -14.27
CA GLY A 139 14.30 -1.91 -14.87
C GLY A 139 14.68 -1.81 -16.35
N ARG A 140 15.69 -2.56 -16.82
CA ARG A 140 16.07 -2.63 -18.25
C ARG A 140 15.14 -3.52 -19.07
N GLU A 141 14.52 -4.52 -18.46
CA GLU A 141 13.64 -5.47 -19.16
C GLU A 141 12.23 -4.94 -19.36
N THR A 142 11.85 -3.86 -18.70
CA THR A 142 10.54 -3.24 -18.90
C THR A 142 10.63 -2.23 -20.05
N PRO A 143 9.97 -2.47 -21.19
CA PRO A 143 10.03 -1.55 -22.31
C PRO A 143 9.47 -0.19 -21.90
N THR A 144 10.18 0.90 -22.22
CA THR A 144 9.64 2.26 -22.11
C THR A 144 8.51 2.41 -23.12
N THR A 145 7.26 2.21 -22.70
CA THR A 145 6.12 2.66 -23.51
C THR A 145 6.16 4.18 -23.55
N GLY A 146 6.32 4.73 -24.76
CA GLY A 146 6.09 6.16 -25.00
C GLY A 146 4.73 6.57 -24.47
N ALA A 147 4.60 7.85 -24.08
CA ALA A 147 3.41 8.44 -23.50
C ALA A 147 2.11 7.91 -24.13
N PRO A 148 1.05 7.66 -23.32
CA PRO A 148 -0.21 7.15 -23.85
C PRO A 148 -0.74 8.15 -24.88
N THR A 149 -0.72 7.76 -26.15
CA THR A 149 -1.48 8.44 -27.19
C THR A 149 -2.95 8.38 -26.77
N GLN A 150 -3.57 9.56 -26.64
CA GLN A 150 -5.01 9.69 -26.45
C GLN A 150 -5.73 8.76 -27.44
N PRO A 151 -6.75 8.00 -27.01
CA PRO A 151 -7.57 7.25 -27.95
C PRO A 151 -8.25 8.25 -28.90
N THR A 152 -7.86 8.23 -30.17
CA THR A 152 -8.64 8.86 -31.23
C THR A 152 -10.05 8.28 -31.19
N ALA A 153 -11.03 9.17 -31.06
CA ALA A 153 -12.45 8.83 -31.09
C ALA A 153 -12.75 7.96 -32.31
N LEU A 154 -13.29 6.76 -32.06
CA LEU A 154 -13.86 5.92 -33.10
C LEU A 154 -15.13 6.60 -33.62
N THR A 155 -15.02 7.20 -34.80
CA THR A 155 -16.17 7.60 -35.61
C THR A 155 -16.98 6.35 -35.95
N ALA A 156 -18.24 6.31 -35.51
CA ALA A 156 -19.20 5.29 -35.87
C ALA A 156 -19.51 5.35 -37.39
N PRO A 157 -19.75 4.20 -38.06
CA PRO A 157 -20.12 4.20 -39.47
C PRO A 157 -21.59 4.61 -39.65
N ASP A 158 -21.81 5.49 -40.62
CA ASP A 158 -23.10 5.96 -41.11
C ASP A 158 -24.03 4.81 -41.55
N ALA A 159 -25.30 4.86 -41.12
CA ALA A 159 -26.41 4.20 -41.79
C ALA A 159 -27.68 5.06 -41.70
N PRO A 160 -28.54 5.08 -42.74
CA PRO A 160 -29.35 6.24 -43.10
C PRO A 160 -30.70 6.34 -42.38
N ILE A 161 -31.13 7.58 -42.15
CA ILE A 161 -32.42 7.96 -41.57
C ILE A 161 -33.51 7.89 -42.65
N ALA A 162 -34.58 7.12 -42.38
CA ALA A 162 -35.86 7.22 -43.08
C ALA A 162 -36.90 7.82 -42.13
N SER A 163 -37.61 8.84 -42.62
CA SER A 163 -38.61 9.62 -41.90
C SER A 163 -39.93 8.85 -41.77
N THR A 164 -40.63 9.03 -40.65
CA THR A 164 -42.09 9.23 -40.60
C THR A 164 -42.49 9.76 -39.22
N ALA A 165 -43.18 10.91 -39.20
CA ALA A 165 -43.97 11.40 -38.07
C ALA A 165 -45.26 10.54 -37.90
N PRO A 166 -46.02 10.66 -36.79
CA PRO A 166 -47.03 11.74 -36.75
C PRO A 166 -47.36 12.34 -35.35
N ASP A 167 -47.96 13.54 -35.45
CA ASP A 167 -49.03 14.16 -34.66
C ASP A 167 -48.89 14.68 -33.21
N ALA A 168 -49.35 15.93 -33.11
CA ALA A 168 -49.43 16.94 -32.03
C ALA A 168 -50.55 16.62 -30.99
N PRO A 169 -51.00 17.53 -30.06
CA PRO A 169 -50.63 18.94 -29.77
C PRO A 169 -50.34 19.25 -28.28
N ALA A 170 -49.43 20.19 -27.95
CA ALA A 170 -49.59 21.64 -27.71
C ALA A 170 -50.53 22.05 -26.55
N GLU A 171 -49.97 22.67 -25.50
CA GLU A 171 -50.41 23.98 -24.96
C GLU A 171 -49.36 24.63 -24.01
N PRO A 172 -49.28 25.98 -23.91
CA PRO A 172 -48.20 26.72 -23.23
C PRO A 172 -48.67 27.49 -21.97
N ILE A 173 -47.76 27.88 -21.07
CA ILE A 173 -48.02 28.94 -20.07
C ILE A 173 -46.83 29.90 -19.99
N ALA A 174 -47.18 31.19 -19.98
CA ALA A 174 -46.38 32.38 -20.16
C ALA A 174 -45.70 32.92 -18.88
N SER A 175 -44.78 33.84 -19.14
CA SER A 175 -44.06 34.74 -18.23
C SER A 175 -44.87 35.96 -17.78
N ASP A 176 -44.50 36.54 -16.62
CA ASP A 176 -44.69 37.95 -16.22
C ASP A 176 -43.52 38.34 -15.28
N ALA A 177 -42.67 39.35 -15.60
CA ALA A 177 -42.75 40.80 -15.25
C ALA A 177 -42.20 41.10 -13.81
N LEU A 178 -41.45 42.16 -13.43
CA LEU A 178 -41.11 43.51 -13.94
C LEU A 178 -40.04 44.21 -13.02
N ASP A 179 -39.57 45.40 -13.46
CA ASP A 179 -38.91 46.54 -12.74
C ASP A 179 -37.38 46.54 -12.47
N ALA A 180 -36.61 47.65 -12.58
CA ALA A 180 -36.79 49.04 -13.07
C ALA A 180 -35.39 49.72 -13.22
N ALA A 181 -35.29 50.79 -14.04
CA ALA A 181 -34.11 51.62 -14.36
C ALA A 181 -33.98 52.89 -13.49
N GLU A 182 -32.81 53.56 -13.30
CA GLU A 182 -32.18 54.65 -14.11
C GLU A 182 -31.13 55.43 -13.22
N PRO A 183 -30.38 56.51 -13.64
CA PRO A 183 -29.59 56.78 -14.88
C PRO A 183 -28.28 57.65 -14.68
N HIS A 184 -27.72 58.16 -15.80
CA HIS A 184 -26.74 59.28 -16.05
C HIS A 184 -25.26 58.90 -16.32
N ALA A 185 -24.49 59.53 -17.23
CA ALA A 185 -24.67 60.44 -18.39
C ALA A 185 -23.31 60.49 -19.13
N SER A 186 -23.29 60.69 -20.46
CA SER A 186 -22.05 60.84 -21.26
C SER A 186 -22.08 62.06 -22.18
N GLY A 187 -20.89 62.65 -22.39
CA GLY A 187 -20.62 63.72 -23.35
C GLY A 187 -19.19 63.55 -23.91
N ALA A 188 -19.10 63.51 -25.24
CA ALA A 188 -17.90 63.37 -26.10
C ALA A 188 -17.11 64.71 -26.20
N PRO A 189 -16.09 64.93 -27.09
CA PRO A 189 -15.70 64.17 -28.28
C PRO A 189 -14.19 64.16 -28.70
N ASP A 190 -13.98 63.54 -29.87
CA ASP A 190 -13.01 63.84 -30.94
C ASP A 190 -11.56 63.34 -30.93
N ALA A 191 -11.26 62.62 -32.02
CA ALA A 191 -9.95 62.42 -32.63
C ALA A 191 -10.04 62.86 -34.11
N PRO A 192 -8.90 63.19 -34.75
CA PRO A 192 -8.76 62.89 -36.18
C PRO A 192 -7.43 62.21 -36.54
N ALA A 193 -7.44 61.62 -37.72
CA ALA A 193 -6.50 60.63 -38.24
C ALA A 193 -5.55 61.18 -39.34
N GLU A 194 -4.45 60.43 -39.54
CA GLU A 194 -3.70 60.18 -40.80
C GLU A 194 -2.84 61.30 -41.45
N PRO A 195 -1.89 61.04 -42.41
CA PRO A 195 -1.64 59.81 -43.19
C PRO A 195 -0.16 59.36 -43.49
N ARG A 196 -0.10 58.11 -43.97
CA ARG A 196 0.82 57.35 -44.88
C ARG A 196 2.05 58.00 -45.57
N ALA A 197 3.12 57.19 -45.73
CA ALA A 197 3.81 56.92 -47.01
C ALA A 197 4.75 55.68 -46.95
N SER A 198 4.84 55.01 -48.10
CA SER A 198 5.63 53.82 -48.55
C SER A 198 7.15 54.08 -48.58
N ALA A 199 8.11 53.15 -48.70
CA ALA A 199 8.17 51.89 -49.46
C ALA A 199 9.47 51.10 -49.13
N THR A 200 9.45 49.78 -49.40
CA THR A 200 10.51 48.90 -49.96
C THR A 200 11.77 48.45 -49.19
N THR A 201 11.98 47.13 -49.35
CA THR A 201 13.21 46.33 -49.57
C THR A 201 13.92 45.60 -48.42
N ASP A 202 14.35 44.39 -48.79
CA ASP A 202 14.69 43.18 -48.02
C ASP A 202 15.93 43.23 -47.11
N ALA A 203 15.86 42.37 -46.08
CA ALA A 203 16.85 41.52 -45.39
C ALA A 203 18.37 41.71 -45.71
N PRO A 204 19.30 41.54 -44.73
CA PRO A 204 19.50 40.23 -44.12
C PRO A 204 19.83 40.15 -42.62
N ASP A 205 19.63 38.92 -42.16
CA ASP A 205 19.95 38.25 -40.91
C ASP A 205 21.37 38.51 -40.35
N THR A 206 21.48 38.73 -39.03
CA THR A 206 22.59 38.34 -38.13
C THR A 206 22.37 38.89 -36.71
N SER A 207 22.23 38.02 -35.71
CA SER A 207 22.88 38.12 -34.38
C SER A 207 22.59 36.92 -33.46
N ASP A 208 23.59 36.03 -33.38
CA ASP A 208 24.19 35.40 -32.18
C ASP A 208 23.80 36.02 -30.80
N THR A 209 23.61 35.34 -29.66
CA THR A 209 23.65 33.95 -29.12
C THR A 209 23.14 34.07 -27.62
N PRO A 210 23.10 33.04 -26.75
CA PRO A 210 22.38 31.75 -26.74
C PRO A 210 21.29 31.69 -25.64
N ALA A 211 20.14 31.06 -25.94
CA ALA A 211 19.26 30.50 -24.91
C ALA A 211 19.66 29.04 -24.66
N HIS A 212 20.15 28.72 -23.46
CA HIS A 212 20.35 27.35 -23.03
C HIS A 212 18.98 26.68 -22.85
N SER A 213 18.57 25.91 -23.85
CA SER A 213 17.49 24.92 -23.72
C SER A 213 18.05 23.70 -22.99
N HIS A 214 17.69 23.53 -21.73
CA HIS A 214 17.78 22.23 -21.08
C HIS A 214 16.63 21.36 -21.58
N SER A 215 16.83 20.73 -22.74
CA SER A 215 16.07 19.55 -23.12
C SER A 215 16.50 18.39 -22.22
N HIS A 216 15.77 18.17 -21.12
CA HIS A 216 15.93 16.94 -20.36
C HIS A 216 15.42 15.77 -21.18
N SER A 217 16.38 14.93 -21.58
CA SER A 217 16.16 13.61 -22.17
C SER A 217 15.40 12.72 -21.19
N HIS A 218 14.08 12.61 -21.34
CA HIS A 218 13.24 11.73 -20.53
C HIS A 218 13.44 10.22 -20.79
N ALA A 219 14.22 9.84 -21.81
CA ALA A 219 14.29 8.45 -22.27
C ALA A 219 15.24 7.52 -21.47
N SER A 220 15.94 8.00 -20.44
CA SER A 220 16.85 7.18 -19.60
C SER A 220 16.65 7.33 -18.09
N ALA A 221 15.63 8.10 -17.66
CA ALA A 221 15.48 8.53 -16.27
C ALA A 221 14.70 7.54 -15.38
N ASP A 222 13.81 6.72 -15.96
CA ASP A 222 12.81 5.97 -15.17
C ASP A 222 13.36 4.72 -14.47
N GLY A 223 14.28 4.00 -15.13
CA GLY A 223 15.03 2.90 -14.48
C GLY A 223 16.00 3.40 -13.40
N GLY A 224 16.51 4.63 -13.54
CA GLY A 224 17.39 5.27 -12.57
C GLY A 224 16.70 5.62 -11.25
N ASP A 225 15.46 6.10 -11.29
CA ASP A 225 14.65 6.40 -10.08
C ASP A 225 14.36 5.11 -9.29
N LEU A 226 14.06 3.98 -9.95
CA LEU A 226 13.86 2.70 -9.26
C LEU A 226 15.12 2.28 -8.48
N VAL A 227 16.30 2.31 -9.12
CA VAL A 227 17.57 1.90 -8.51
C VAL A 227 17.90 2.75 -7.27
N GLY A 228 17.75 4.08 -7.37
CA GLY A 228 17.97 5.00 -6.25
C GLY A 228 17.05 4.71 -5.06
N ARG A 229 15.75 4.49 -5.33
CA ARG A 229 14.76 4.14 -4.30
C ARG A 229 14.97 2.77 -3.69
N VAL A 230 15.41 1.77 -4.46
CA VAL A 230 15.77 0.45 -3.93
C VAL A 230 16.94 0.58 -2.97
N ALA A 231 17.99 1.31 -3.35
CA ALA A 231 19.13 1.57 -2.47
C ALA A 231 18.71 2.30 -1.17
N ASP A 232 17.82 3.30 -1.27
CA ASP A 232 17.28 3.99 -0.09
C ASP A 232 16.44 3.06 0.81
N SER A 233 15.59 2.23 0.21
CA SER A 233 14.77 1.24 0.92
C SER A 233 15.64 0.22 1.67
N VAL A 234 16.70 -0.30 1.04
CA VAL A 234 17.66 -1.20 1.70
C VAL A 234 18.31 -0.48 2.88
N ARG A 235 18.89 0.70 2.65
CA ARG A 235 19.61 1.47 3.69
C ARG A 235 18.74 1.72 4.92
N ARG A 236 17.47 2.09 4.72
CA ARG A 236 16.52 2.32 5.82
C ARG A 236 16.17 1.03 6.54
N THR A 237 15.94 -0.04 5.80
CA THR A 237 15.66 -1.36 6.38
C THR A 237 16.84 -1.87 7.22
N VAL A 238 18.09 -1.61 6.83
CA VAL A 238 19.27 -1.89 7.66
C VAL A 238 19.18 -1.19 9.01
N VAL A 239 18.88 0.12 9.00
CA VAL A 239 18.73 0.91 10.23
C VAL A 239 17.61 0.36 11.12
N PHE A 240 16.47 -0.01 10.53
CA PHE A 240 15.32 -0.55 11.28
C PHE A 240 15.61 -1.91 11.90
N ILE A 241 16.22 -2.82 11.13
CA ILE A 241 16.58 -4.15 11.64
C ILE A 241 17.63 -4.04 12.74
N THR A 242 18.63 -3.16 12.56
CA THR A 242 19.69 -2.92 13.55
C THR A 242 19.08 -2.47 14.88
N ASP A 243 18.31 -1.38 14.85
CA ASP A 243 17.66 -0.85 16.05
C ASP A 243 16.74 -1.88 16.72
N ARG A 244 15.96 -2.64 15.94
CA ARG A 244 15.00 -3.61 16.50
C ARG A 244 15.66 -4.88 17.02
N ARG A 245 16.88 -5.20 16.60
CA ARG A 245 17.70 -6.26 17.21
C ARG A 245 18.36 -5.80 18.50
N GLU A 246 18.85 -4.55 18.54
CA GLU A 246 19.45 -3.95 19.74
C GLU A 246 18.39 -3.65 20.81
N ASN A 247 17.20 -3.23 20.40
CA ASN A 247 16.09 -2.82 21.25
C ASN A 247 14.80 -3.62 20.92
N PRO A 248 14.75 -4.92 21.21
CA PRO A 248 13.68 -5.78 20.72
C PRO A 248 12.35 -5.61 21.48
N ALA A 249 12.39 -5.20 22.75
CA ALA A 249 11.22 -5.05 23.60
C ALA A 249 10.27 -3.94 23.10
N ASP A 250 8.98 -4.23 23.04
CA ASP A 250 7.95 -3.27 22.68
C ASP A 250 7.50 -2.42 23.88
N GLY A 251 6.82 -1.31 23.60
CA GLY A 251 6.24 -0.46 24.63
C GLY A 251 4.97 -1.08 25.25
N PRO A 252 4.47 -0.52 26.36
CA PRO A 252 3.25 -1.01 27.02
C PRO A 252 1.96 -0.73 26.23
N ASP A 253 2.01 0.17 25.24
CA ASP A 253 0.89 0.48 24.35
C ASP A 253 0.84 -0.52 23.20
N LEU A 254 -0.14 -1.42 23.23
CA LEU A 254 -0.27 -2.51 22.27
C LEU A 254 -0.64 -2.01 20.87
N PHE A 255 -1.53 -1.01 20.77
CA PHE A 255 -1.92 -0.42 19.50
C PHE A 255 -0.74 0.29 18.84
N LEU A 256 -0.03 1.14 19.57
CA LEU A 256 1.13 1.85 19.04
C LEU A 256 2.24 0.87 18.65
N SER A 257 2.50 -0.14 19.47
CA SER A 257 3.51 -1.17 19.18
C SER A 257 3.18 -1.94 17.89
N ALA A 258 1.90 -2.20 17.62
CA ALA A 258 1.47 -2.82 16.38
C ALA A 258 1.62 -1.90 15.17
N GLU A 259 1.34 -0.60 15.30
CA GLU A 259 1.57 0.39 14.23
C GLU A 259 3.07 0.56 13.90
N GLN A 260 3.94 0.31 14.86
CA GLN A 260 5.40 0.41 14.75
C GLN A 260 6.08 -0.92 14.37
N ALA A 261 5.30 -1.99 14.15
CA ALA A 261 5.84 -3.33 13.92
C ALA A 261 6.22 -3.64 12.44
N LEU A 262 5.75 -2.84 11.48
CA LEU A 262 5.92 -3.11 10.05
C LEU A 262 7.33 -2.71 9.56
N LEU A 263 8.37 -3.50 9.86
CA LEU A 263 9.77 -3.13 9.57
C LEU A 263 10.17 -3.27 8.10
N LEU A 264 9.64 -4.29 7.42
CA LEU A 264 10.00 -4.61 6.03
C LEU A 264 9.07 -3.95 5.00
N GLY A 265 7.88 -3.51 5.44
CA GLY A 265 6.91 -2.81 4.61
C GLY A 265 6.09 -3.78 3.76
N HIS A 266 5.49 -3.28 2.68
CA HIS A 266 4.61 -4.06 1.83
C HIS A 266 5.40 -5.13 1.05
N PRO A 267 5.09 -6.44 1.19
CA PRO A 267 5.90 -7.53 0.65
C PRO A 267 5.81 -7.69 -0.88
N LEU A 268 4.93 -6.90 -1.51
CA LEU A 268 4.63 -6.90 -2.94
C LEU A 268 4.73 -5.48 -3.49
N HIS A 269 5.77 -4.76 -3.06
CA HIS A 269 6.11 -3.44 -3.54
C HIS A 269 7.64 -3.35 -3.69
N PRO A 270 8.18 -2.74 -4.75
CA PRO A 270 9.62 -2.76 -5.03
C PRO A 270 10.46 -1.97 -4.02
N THR A 271 9.91 -0.88 -3.48
CA THR A 271 10.66 0.08 -2.64
C THR A 271 9.89 0.47 -1.37
N PRO A 272 9.42 -0.50 -0.56
CA PRO A 272 8.40 -0.27 0.46
C PRO A 272 8.86 0.61 1.63
N LYS A 273 10.18 0.76 1.82
CA LYS A 273 10.78 1.62 2.85
C LYS A 273 11.53 2.82 2.30
N SER A 274 11.50 3.05 0.99
CA SER A 274 12.06 4.27 0.41
C SER A 274 11.33 5.50 0.93
N ARG A 275 12.09 6.49 1.41
CA ARG A 275 11.62 7.79 1.91
C ARG A 275 12.63 8.90 1.56
N GLU A 276 13.06 8.92 0.30
CA GLU A 276 13.94 9.96 -0.25
C GLU A 276 13.44 11.35 0.16
N GLY A 277 14.36 12.19 0.64
CA GLY A 277 14.04 13.49 1.26
C GLY A 277 14.12 13.52 2.78
N LEU A 278 14.15 12.36 3.46
CA LEU A 278 14.46 12.28 4.89
C LEU A 278 15.96 12.08 5.13
N SER A 279 16.56 12.99 5.91
CA SER A 279 17.91 12.79 6.46
C SER A 279 17.96 11.66 7.50
N GLY A 280 19.16 11.21 7.87
CA GLY A 280 19.33 10.18 8.90
C GLY A 280 18.80 10.61 10.28
N ALA A 281 18.92 11.89 10.65
CA ALA A 281 18.40 12.41 11.91
C ALA A 281 16.86 12.42 11.92
N GLU A 282 16.25 12.89 10.83
CA GLU A 282 14.79 12.90 10.66
C GLU A 282 14.22 11.49 10.57
N THR A 283 14.96 10.54 9.99
CA THR A 283 14.55 9.13 9.95
C THR A 283 14.32 8.57 11.35
N ARG A 284 15.16 8.91 12.33
CA ARG A 284 14.99 8.48 13.73
C ARG A 284 13.75 9.08 14.39
N LEU A 285 13.41 10.32 14.08
CA LEU A 285 12.27 11.01 14.68
C LEU A 285 10.95 10.60 14.03
N TYR A 286 10.92 10.48 12.70
CA TYR A 286 9.68 10.39 11.94
C TYR A 286 9.32 8.96 11.53
N SER A 287 10.21 7.98 11.71
CA SER A 287 9.92 6.59 11.32
C SER A 287 9.21 5.82 12.43
N PRO A 288 8.06 5.19 12.16
CA PRO A 288 7.41 4.30 13.11
C PRO A 288 8.29 3.10 13.47
N GLU A 289 9.11 2.61 12.53
CA GLU A 289 9.97 1.43 12.73
C GLU A 289 11.06 1.64 13.79
N LEU A 290 11.42 2.88 14.06
CA LEU A 290 12.41 3.29 15.07
C LEU A 290 11.76 3.80 16.35
N ARG A 291 10.44 3.62 16.47
CA ARG A 291 9.62 4.14 17.58
C ARG A 291 9.82 5.64 17.79
N GLY A 292 10.04 6.37 16.69
CA GLY A 292 10.30 7.80 16.70
C GLY A 292 9.13 8.59 17.30
N SER A 293 9.41 9.78 17.81
CA SER A 293 8.40 10.72 18.26
C SER A 293 8.92 12.14 18.20
N PHE A 294 8.01 13.12 18.07
CA PHE A 294 8.38 14.53 17.92
C PHE A 294 7.22 15.46 18.29
N PRO A 295 7.48 16.66 18.85
CA PRO A 295 6.45 17.69 18.97
C PRO A 295 6.00 18.16 17.58
N LEU A 296 4.73 18.51 17.44
CA LEU A 296 4.22 19.08 16.17
C LEU A 296 4.73 20.50 16.00
N HIS A 297 4.81 20.93 14.75
CA HIS A 297 4.98 22.33 14.40
C HIS A 297 3.60 22.98 14.29
N TRP A 298 3.44 24.21 14.79
CA TRP A 298 2.16 24.91 14.76
C TRP A 298 2.24 26.18 13.92
N MET A 299 1.17 26.46 13.19
CA MET A 299 0.93 27.75 12.54
C MET A 299 -0.39 28.34 13.04
N ALA A 300 -0.48 29.66 13.12
CA ALA A 300 -1.75 30.35 13.29
C ALA A 300 -2.31 30.71 11.90
N VAL A 301 -3.58 30.41 11.66
CA VAL A 301 -4.28 30.73 10.40
C VAL A 301 -5.32 31.82 10.66
N ALA A 302 -5.26 32.91 9.91
CA ALA A 302 -6.25 33.98 10.00
C ALA A 302 -7.65 33.48 9.57
N PRO A 303 -8.75 34.01 10.15
CA PRO A 303 -10.11 33.61 9.78
C PRO A 303 -10.40 33.67 8.28
N SER A 304 -9.85 34.66 7.57
CA SER A 304 -10.08 34.86 6.14
C SER A 304 -9.39 33.84 5.25
N ALA A 305 -8.38 33.12 5.76
CA ALA A 305 -7.65 32.09 5.02
C ALA A 305 -8.01 30.67 5.49
N LEU A 306 -8.78 30.52 6.57
CA LEU A 306 -9.15 29.24 7.14
C LEU A 306 -10.25 28.57 6.32
N ALA A 307 -9.98 27.35 5.85
CA ALA A 307 -10.99 26.42 5.39
C ALA A 307 -11.14 25.29 6.41
N THR A 308 -12.38 24.91 6.74
CA THR A 308 -12.64 23.91 7.78
C THR A 308 -14.01 23.27 7.56
N ASP A 309 -14.16 22.04 8.03
CA ASP A 309 -15.46 21.42 8.22
C ASP A 309 -15.41 20.47 9.42
N SER A 310 -16.55 20.27 10.07
CA SER A 310 -16.69 19.36 11.19
C SER A 310 -18.07 18.72 11.24
N ALA A 311 -18.07 17.46 11.61
CA ALA A 311 -19.21 16.70 12.10
C ALA A 311 -18.89 16.05 13.47
N TRP A 312 -17.78 16.48 14.11
CA TRP A 312 -17.38 16.04 15.45
C TRP A 312 -18.42 16.46 16.47
N THR A 313 -18.82 15.54 17.37
CA THR A 313 -19.76 15.88 18.44
C THR A 313 -19.26 15.48 19.81
N GLU A 314 -19.52 16.34 20.79
CA GLU A 314 -19.32 16.07 22.21
C GLU A 314 -20.67 16.22 22.91
N ARG A 315 -21.15 15.15 23.55
CA ARG A 315 -22.47 15.13 24.23
C ARG A 315 -23.60 15.60 23.31
N GLY A 316 -23.56 15.19 22.04
CA GLY A 316 -24.54 15.52 21.02
C GLY A 316 -24.41 16.93 20.40
N ARG A 317 -23.48 17.77 20.87
CA ARG A 317 -23.25 19.11 20.32
C ARG A 317 -22.09 19.10 19.33
N LEU A 318 -22.26 19.78 18.20
CA LEU A 318 -21.22 19.97 17.20
C LEU A 318 -20.05 20.76 17.80
N VAL A 319 -18.83 20.31 17.55
CA VAL A 319 -17.60 21.03 17.90
C VAL A 319 -16.88 21.45 16.62
N PRO A 320 -16.69 22.76 16.38
CA PRO A 320 -15.93 23.25 15.23
C PRO A 320 -14.47 22.77 15.24
N ALA A 321 -13.87 22.52 14.08
CA ALA A 321 -12.54 21.91 14.00
C ALA A 321 -11.44 22.83 14.59
N GLU A 322 -11.59 24.14 14.42
CA GLU A 322 -10.71 25.17 14.98
C GLU A 322 -10.73 25.26 16.51
N GLN A 323 -11.74 24.64 17.15
CA GLN A 323 -11.78 24.49 18.61
C GLN A 323 -11.14 23.17 19.08
N LEU A 324 -10.94 22.20 18.19
CA LEU A 324 -10.34 20.90 18.52
C LEU A 324 -8.81 21.01 18.60
N THR A 325 -8.17 21.65 17.63
CA THR A 325 -6.72 21.66 17.52
C THR A 325 -5.99 22.41 18.67
N PRO A 326 -6.50 23.53 19.24
CA PRO A 326 -5.86 24.12 20.41
C PRO A 326 -5.91 23.20 21.64
N ARG A 327 -6.95 22.37 21.78
CA ARG A 327 -7.04 21.38 22.87
C ARG A 327 -5.96 20.30 22.71
N LEU A 328 -5.68 19.90 21.47
CA LEU A 328 -4.65 18.90 21.13
C LEU A 328 -3.21 19.46 21.26
N ALA A 329 -3.02 20.78 21.09
CA ALA A 329 -1.73 21.44 21.31
C ALA A 329 -1.27 21.40 22.77
N GLY A 330 -2.22 21.34 23.71
CA GLY A 330 -1.96 21.46 25.14
C GLY A 330 -1.83 22.90 25.60
N ALA A 331 -1.52 23.09 26.89
CA ALA A 331 -1.44 24.41 27.50
C ALA A 331 -0.30 25.26 26.93
N GLY A 332 -0.47 26.59 26.98
CA GLY A 332 0.59 27.55 26.69
C GLY A 332 0.78 27.92 25.22
N LEU A 333 0.06 27.29 24.28
CA LEU A 333 0.04 27.75 22.89
C LEU A 333 -0.64 29.12 22.83
N ARG A 334 0.11 30.17 22.44
CA ARG A 334 -0.42 31.53 22.29
C ARG A 334 -0.88 31.72 20.85
N LEU A 335 -2.17 32.05 20.70
CA LEU A 335 -2.78 32.35 19.40
C LEU A 335 -3.23 33.81 19.39
N PRO A 336 -3.06 34.54 18.27
CA PRO A 336 -3.72 35.82 18.09
C PRO A 336 -5.24 35.66 18.10
N ASP A 337 -5.94 36.74 18.44
CA ASP A 337 -7.41 36.74 18.53
C ASP A 337 -8.06 36.33 17.19
N GLY A 338 -8.92 35.33 17.25
CA GLY A 338 -9.65 34.80 16.10
C GLY A 338 -8.87 33.80 15.23
N TYR A 339 -7.57 33.60 15.43
CA TYR A 339 -6.79 32.69 14.61
C TYR A 339 -7.01 31.22 15.02
N ALA A 340 -7.01 30.31 14.05
CA ALA A 340 -7.03 28.88 14.29
C ALA A 340 -5.62 28.29 14.40
N ALA A 341 -5.44 27.29 15.27
CA ALA A 341 -4.18 26.56 15.38
C ALA A 341 -4.11 25.42 14.34
N LEU A 342 -3.15 25.49 13.43
CA LEU A 342 -2.93 24.46 12.40
C LEU A 342 -1.72 23.58 12.79
N PRO A 343 -1.93 22.30 13.12
CA PRO A 343 -0.83 21.38 13.38
C PRO A 343 -0.19 20.92 12.07
N MET A 344 1.14 20.92 12.03
CA MET A 344 1.92 20.61 10.85
C MET A 344 3.03 19.62 11.20
N HIS A 345 3.35 18.73 10.24
CA HIS A 345 4.51 17.86 10.36
C HIS A 345 5.77 18.73 10.21
N PRO A 346 6.78 18.66 11.11
CA PRO A 346 7.94 19.56 11.05
C PRO A 346 8.70 19.49 9.72
N TRP A 347 8.85 18.29 9.14
CA TRP A 347 9.39 18.13 7.77
C TRP A 347 8.58 18.91 6.72
N GLN A 348 7.25 18.85 6.77
CA GLN A 348 6.38 19.53 5.80
C GLN A 348 6.56 21.04 5.87
N VAL A 349 6.70 21.61 7.07
CA VAL A 349 6.90 23.06 7.26
C VAL A 349 8.15 23.56 6.55
N ARG A 350 9.25 22.79 6.60
CA ARG A 350 10.48 23.15 5.87
C ARG A 350 10.23 23.22 4.37
N GLU A 351 9.51 22.26 3.81
CA GLU A 351 9.26 22.18 2.38
C GLU A 351 8.29 23.25 1.88
N ILE A 352 7.22 23.53 2.63
CA ILE A 352 6.15 24.42 2.14
C ILE A 352 6.46 25.90 2.35
N ARG A 353 7.29 26.28 3.34
CA ARG A 353 7.56 27.69 3.66
C ARG A 353 8.08 28.48 2.46
N HIS A 354 8.79 27.80 1.55
CA HIS A 354 9.38 28.41 0.36
C HIS A 354 8.52 28.29 -0.89
N ARG A 355 7.34 27.64 -0.80
CA ARG A 355 6.39 27.60 -1.93
C ARG A 355 5.76 28.99 -2.10
N PRO A 356 5.63 29.52 -3.33
CA PRO A 356 5.15 30.88 -3.57
C PRO A 356 3.83 31.21 -2.86
N ASP A 357 2.86 30.30 -2.87
CA ASP A 357 1.54 30.59 -2.31
C ASP A 357 1.55 30.58 -0.78
N THR A 358 2.31 29.70 -0.14
CA THR A 358 2.52 29.72 1.31
C THR A 358 3.32 30.95 1.73
N ALA A 359 4.34 31.36 0.97
CA ALA A 359 5.14 32.54 1.25
C ALA A 359 4.29 33.82 1.21
N LYS A 360 3.42 33.99 0.19
CA LYS A 360 2.46 35.11 0.13
C LYS A 360 1.58 35.21 1.37
N LEU A 361 1.09 34.07 1.87
CA LEU A 361 0.25 34.02 3.07
C LEU A 361 1.02 34.41 4.34
N LEU A 362 2.29 34.00 4.45
CA LEU A 362 3.17 34.39 5.55
C LEU A 362 3.47 35.90 5.50
N ASP A 363 3.82 36.42 4.31
CA ASP A 363 4.13 37.84 4.10
C ASP A 363 2.91 38.75 4.37
N ALA A 364 1.70 38.27 4.05
CA ALA A 364 0.45 38.95 4.33
C ALA A 364 -0.02 38.84 5.80
N GLY A 365 0.68 38.07 6.64
CA GLY A 365 0.27 37.81 8.03
C GLY A 365 -0.97 36.92 8.16
N LEU A 366 -1.41 36.27 7.08
CA LEU A 366 -2.54 35.34 7.07
C LEU A 366 -2.15 33.96 7.64
N LEU A 367 -0.87 33.62 7.55
CA LEU A 367 -0.24 32.53 8.27
C LEU A 367 0.85 33.10 9.18
N LEU A 368 0.91 32.61 10.42
CA LEU A 368 1.97 32.96 11.37
C LEU A 368 2.65 31.69 11.86
N ASP A 369 3.98 31.69 11.83
CA ASP A 369 4.79 30.58 12.35
C ASP A 369 4.86 30.63 13.88
N LEU A 370 4.30 29.61 14.56
CA LEU A 370 4.34 29.49 16.02
C LEU A 370 5.46 28.55 16.50
N GLY A 371 6.11 27.82 15.60
CA GLY A 371 7.17 26.89 15.94
C GLY A 371 6.69 25.54 16.50
N PRO A 372 7.64 24.68 16.94
CA PRO A 372 7.35 23.42 17.59
C PRO A 372 6.76 23.63 18.99
N HIS A 373 5.67 22.93 19.32
CA HIS A 373 5.00 23.04 20.63
C HIS A 373 4.31 21.75 21.05
N GLY A 374 4.24 21.55 22.37
CA GLY A 374 3.46 20.48 23.01
C GLY A 374 4.20 19.15 23.19
N SER A 375 3.49 18.17 23.74
CA SER A 375 4.00 16.81 23.93
C SER A 375 4.27 16.12 22.60
N PRO A 376 5.22 15.16 22.56
CA PRO A 376 5.52 14.44 21.34
C PRO A 376 4.35 13.57 20.86
N TRP A 377 4.23 13.49 19.55
CA TRP A 377 3.32 12.59 18.84
C TRP A 377 4.10 11.46 18.17
N TYR A 378 3.43 10.33 17.98
CA TYR A 378 4.04 9.11 17.47
C TYR A 378 3.54 8.80 16.05
N PRO A 379 4.42 8.68 15.05
CA PRO A 379 4.03 8.25 13.72
C PRO A 379 3.51 6.81 13.75
N THR A 380 2.39 6.58 13.07
CA THR A 380 1.82 5.25 12.84
C THR A 380 2.39 4.64 11.55
N SER A 381 1.91 3.47 11.13
CA SER A 381 2.40 2.78 9.92
C SER A 381 2.30 3.61 8.63
N SER A 382 1.43 4.64 8.58
CA SER A 382 1.32 5.56 7.44
C SER A 382 2.36 6.69 7.45
N VAL A 383 3.18 6.78 8.51
CA VAL A 383 4.13 7.86 8.83
C VAL A 383 3.43 9.19 9.16
N ARG A 384 2.51 9.64 8.31
CA ARG A 384 1.85 10.94 8.41
C ARG A 384 0.63 11.00 9.32
N THR A 385 0.08 9.85 9.72
CA THR A 385 -0.94 9.79 10.77
C THR A 385 -0.25 9.64 12.10
N LEU A 386 -0.48 10.59 12.99
CA LEU A 386 0.18 10.71 14.28
C LEU A 386 -0.78 10.37 15.41
N TYR A 387 -0.27 9.57 16.34
CA TYR A 387 -1.00 9.00 17.47
C TYR A 387 -0.46 9.54 18.80
N ARG A 388 -1.38 9.68 19.76
CA ARG A 388 -1.10 9.86 21.18
C ARG A 388 -2.17 9.13 21.98
N SER A 389 -1.75 8.35 22.97
CA SER A 389 -2.65 7.54 23.79
C SER A 389 -3.54 8.36 24.72
N ASP A 390 -3.11 9.57 25.08
CA ASP A 390 -3.86 10.50 25.92
C ASP A 390 -4.72 11.50 25.12
N ALA A 391 -4.74 11.39 23.79
CA ALA A 391 -5.50 12.28 22.92
C ALA A 391 -6.77 11.58 22.39
N PRO A 392 -7.93 12.27 22.35
CA PRO A 392 -9.17 11.72 21.79
C PRO A 392 -9.14 11.64 20.25
N ALA A 393 -8.10 12.22 19.63
CA ALA A 393 -7.94 12.26 18.18
C ALA A 393 -6.54 11.86 17.74
N MET A 394 -6.45 11.24 16.57
CA MET A 394 -5.24 11.14 15.77
C MET A 394 -5.23 12.28 14.74
N LEU A 395 -4.04 12.65 14.27
CA LEU A 395 -3.86 13.71 13.27
C LEU A 395 -3.24 13.13 12.00
N LYS A 396 -3.95 13.17 10.87
CA LYS A 396 -3.41 12.79 9.56
C LYS A 396 -2.97 14.06 8.83
N LEU A 397 -1.66 14.31 8.85
CA LEU A 397 -1.04 15.53 8.35
C LEU A 397 -0.63 15.39 6.88
N SER A 398 -0.64 16.48 6.14
CA SER A 398 0.02 16.50 4.83
C SER A 398 1.54 16.30 4.98
N LEU A 399 2.10 15.45 4.12
CA LEU A 399 3.51 15.12 4.09
C LEU A 399 3.96 14.86 2.64
N GLY A 400 4.61 15.84 2.01
CA GLY A 400 5.07 15.81 0.62
C GLY A 400 6.15 14.77 0.29
N LEU A 401 6.49 13.88 1.23
CA LEU A 401 7.37 12.75 0.99
C LEU A 401 6.70 11.72 0.08
N ARG A 402 7.48 11.15 -0.83
CA ARG A 402 7.09 9.96 -1.59
C ARG A 402 7.21 8.74 -0.68
N ILE A 403 6.09 8.12 -0.36
CA ILE A 403 6.02 6.88 0.42
C ILE A 403 5.24 5.88 -0.43
N THR A 404 5.92 4.77 -0.75
CA THR A 404 5.50 3.90 -1.86
C THR A 404 5.22 4.74 -3.10
N ASN A 405 4.19 4.44 -3.89
CA ASN A 405 3.92 5.06 -5.19
C ASN A 405 3.24 6.43 -5.15
N SER A 406 3.17 7.08 -3.98
CA SER A 406 2.45 8.36 -3.87
C SER A 406 3.21 9.37 -3.03
N ARG A 407 3.09 10.65 -3.40
CA ARG A 407 3.28 11.73 -2.41
C ARG A 407 2.18 11.62 -1.37
N ARG A 408 2.42 12.07 -0.13
CA ARG A 408 1.47 11.92 0.97
C ARG A 408 0.93 13.26 1.47
N GLU A 409 0.67 14.18 0.55
CA GLU A 409 -0.16 15.36 0.82
C GLU A 409 -1.64 14.95 0.88
N ASN A 410 -2.42 15.59 1.75
CA ASN A 410 -3.87 15.38 1.74
C ASN A 410 -4.49 16.20 0.62
N LEU A 411 -5.50 15.67 -0.06
CA LEU A 411 -6.28 16.43 -1.04
C LEU A 411 -7.57 16.93 -0.42
N ARG A 412 -8.02 18.14 -0.80
CA ARG A 412 -9.24 18.75 -0.25
C ARG A 412 -10.46 17.84 -0.39
N LYS A 413 -10.63 17.18 -1.53
CA LYS A 413 -11.72 16.23 -1.77
C LYS A 413 -11.74 15.04 -0.80
N GLU A 414 -10.57 14.57 -0.38
CA GLU A 414 -10.44 13.48 0.61
C GLU A 414 -10.82 13.94 2.02
N LEU A 415 -10.58 15.23 2.32
CA LEU A 415 -11.02 15.80 3.59
C LEU A 415 -12.55 15.85 3.66
N HIS A 416 -13.20 16.35 2.60
CA HIS A 416 -14.65 16.31 2.48
C HIS A 416 -15.19 14.89 2.61
N ARG A 417 -14.57 13.91 1.93
CA ARG A 417 -14.95 12.49 2.00
C ARG A 417 -15.03 11.96 3.42
N GLY A 418 -14.03 12.27 4.26
CA GLY A 418 -13.99 11.81 5.66
C GLY A 418 -15.21 12.28 6.45
N VAL A 419 -15.54 13.56 6.35
CA VAL A 419 -16.66 14.18 7.08
C VAL A 419 -18.00 13.72 6.52
N GLU A 420 -18.13 13.63 5.19
CA GLU A 420 -19.32 13.12 4.51
C GLU A 420 -19.64 11.68 4.93
N VAL A 421 -18.64 10.79 4.94
CA VAL A 421 -18.82 9.42 5.42
C VAL A 421 -19.24 9.42 6.89
N HIS A 422 -18.62 10.24 7.74
CA HIS A 422 -19.03 10.35 9.14
C HIS A 422 -20.50 10.80 9.29
N ARG A 423 -20.96 11.76 8.49
CA ARG A 423 -22.37 12.21 8.46
C ARG A 423 -23.29 11.10 7.98
N LEU A 424 -22.95 10.41 6.89
CA LEU A 424 -23.73 9.29 6.34
C LEU A 424 -23.91 8.18 7.38
N LEU A 425 -22.85 7.86 8.11
CA LEU A 425 -22.91 6.86 9.17
C LEU A 425 -23.86 7.29 10.30
N ARG A 426 -23.88 8.58 10.65
CA ARG A 426 -24.72 9.12 11.72
C ARG A 426 -26.20 9.21 11.38
N VAL A 427 -26.59 9.22 10.10
CA VAL A 427 -28.02 9.22 9.71
C VAL A 427 -28.68 7.84 9.78
N GLY A 428 -28.03 6.86 10.44
CA GLY A 428 -28.61 5.55 10.77
C GLY A 428 -27.87 4.36 10.16
N LEU A 429 -26.97 4.57 9.19
CA LEU A 429 -26.20 3.48 8.59
C LEU A 429 -25.27 2.81 9.61
N ALA A 430 -24.69 3.56 10.55
CA ALA A 430 -23.87 2.99 11.62
C ALA A 430 -24.67 2.08 12.56
N GLU A 431 -25.92 2.44 12.89
CA GLU A 431 -26.78 1.61 13.75
C GLU A 431 -27.15 0.30 13.06
N GLN A 432 -27.51 0.38 11.76
CA GLN A 432 -27.78 -0.81 10.93
C GLN A 432 -26.55 -1.73 10.88
N TRP A 433 -25.38 -1.16 10.66
CA TRP A 433 -24.13 -1.92 10.61
C TRP A 433 -23.82 -2.56 11.97
N GLN A 434 -23.85 -1.80 13.07
CA GLN A 434 -23.56 -2.32 14.40
C GLN A 434 -24.56 -3.40 14.84
N ALA A 435 -25.82 -3.31 14.43
CA ALA A 435 -26.82 -4.35 14.68
C ALA A 435 -26.48 -5.66 13.94
N ALA A 436 -25.99 -5.58 12.70
CA ALA A 436 -25.59 -6.75 11.91
C ALA A 436 -24.22 -7.31 12.32
N HIS A 437 -23.27 -6.44 12.66
CA HIS A 437 -21.86 -6.75 12.89
C HIS A 437 -21.28 -5.94 14.06
N PRO A 438 -21.65 -6.25 15.31
CA PRO A 438 -21.25 -5.45 16.48
C PRO A 438 -19.73 -5.42 16.74
N GLY A 439 -18.99 -6.41 16.21
CA GLY A 439 -17.54 -6.48 16.32
C GLY A 439 -16.77 -5.60 15.34
N PHE A 440 -17.43 -5.01 14.33
CA PHE A 440 -16.76 -4.25 13.27
C PHE A 440 -17.21 -2.79 13.20
N ASP A 441 -16.30 -1.87 12.92
CA ASP A 441 -16.65 -0.46 12.69
C ASP A 441 -15.59 0.28 11.85
N ILE A 442 -15.76 1.57 11.58
CA ILE A 442 -14.76 2.42 10.95
C ILE A 442 -14.19 3.43 11.95
N VAL A 443 -12.87 3.63 11.91
CA VAL A 443 -12.21 4.76 12.59
C VAL A 443 -12.57 6.05 11.85
N ARG A 444 -13.41 6.89 12.47
CA ARG A 444 -14.05 8.04 11.82
C ARG A 444 -13.09 9.21 11.63
N ASP A 445 -13.32 9.97 10.56
CA ASP A 445 -12.59 11.17 10.17
C ASP A 445 -13.53 12.40 10.18
N PRO A 446 -14.00 12.84 11.37
CA PRO A 446 -15.15 13.75 11.48
C PRO A 446 -14.84 15.23 11.23
N ALA A 447 -13.57 15.67 11.17
CA ALA A 447 -13.25 17.10 11.07
C ALA A 447 -11.91 17.33 10.38
N TRP A 448 -11.73 18.49 9.75
CA TRP A 448 -10.47 18.88 9.13
C TRP A 448 -10.24 20.39 9.17
N LEU A 449 -8.98 20.79 9.06
CA LEU A 449 -8.56 22.18 8.83
C LEU A 449 -7.68 22.23 7.59
N ALA A 450 -7.79 23.33 6.86
CA ALA A 450 -6.96 23.62 5.70
C ALA A 450 -6.84 25.13 5.50
N VAL A 451 -6.08 25.50 4.48
CA VAL A 451 -5.79 26.90 4.16
C VAL A 451 -6.18 27.17 2.71
N ASN A 452 -6.82 28.31 2.49
CA ASN A 452 -7.07 28.86 1.17
C ASN A 452 -6.24 30.14 0.94
N ASP A 453 -5.97 30.46 -0.31
CA ASP A 453 -5.44 31.76 -0.70
C ASP A 453 -6.53 32.85 -0.61
N PRO A 454 -6.18 34.14 -0.77
CA PRO A 454 -7.17 35.22 -0.75
C PRO A 454 -8.26 35.15 -1.83
N ASP A 455 -8.02 34.40 -2.91
CA ASP A 455 -8.98 34.17 -3.99
C ASP A 455 -9.92 32.98 -3.68
N GLY A 456 -9.70 32.28 -2.57
CA GLY A 456 -10.49 31.14 -2.11
C GLY A 456 -10.01 29.78 -2.61
N ASN A 457 -8.88 29.70 -3.31
CA ASN A 457 -8.35 28.44 -3.82
C ASN A 457 -7.61 27.66 -2.72
N PRO A 458 -7.73 26.32 -2.65
CA PRO A 458 -6.96 25.51 -1.71
C PRO A 458 -5.45 25.66 -1.88
N VAL A 459 -4.71 25.83 -0.78
CA VAL A 459 -3.24 25.82 -0.76
C VAL A 459 -2.74 24.44 -0.32
N PRO A 460 -2.21 23.60 -1.25
CA PRO A 460 -1.88 22.22 -0.95
C PRO A 460 -0.75 22.07 0.07
N GLY A 461 -0.81 20.98 0.83
CA GLY A 461 0.24 20.60 1.77
C GLY A 461 0.11 21.22 3.16
N LEU A 462 -0.95 22.02 3.39
CA LEU A 462 -1.37 22.58 4.69
C LEU A 462 -2.58 21.85 5.28
N ASP A 463 -3.19 20.94 4.53
CA ASP A 463 -4.42 20.23 4.90
C ASP A 463 -4.19 19.18 6.01
N VAL A 464 -5.08 19.17 7.00
CA VAL A 464 -5.06 18.32 8.20
C VAL A 464 -6.40 17.62 8.37
N MET A 465 -6.39 16.29 8.47
CA MET A 465 -7.55 15.51 8.89
C MET A 465 -7.46 15.15 10.37
N ILE A 466 -8.54 15.39 11.12
CA ILE A 466 -8.72 15.02 12.53
C ILE A 466 -9.54 13.74 12.58
N ARG A 467 -8.90 12.67 13.06
CA ARG A 467 -9.44 11.31 13.16
C ARG A 467 -9.81 11.00 14.59
N HIS A 468 -10.93 10.33 14.86
CA HIS A 468 -11.21 9.77 16.19
C HIS A 468 -10.10 8.80 16.62
N ASN A 469 -9.69 8.86 17.88
CA ASN A 469 -8.86 7.84 18.50
C ASN A 469 -9.71 6.95 19.42
N PRO A 470 -10.18 5.78 18.95
CA PRO A 470 -10.98 4.87 19.76
C PRO A 470 -10.13 3.90 20.61
N PHE A 471 -8.80 3.99 20.57
CA PHE A 471 -7.91 2.98 21.14
C PHE A 471 -7.29 3.44 22.46
N THR A 472 -7.30 2.53 23.42
CA THR A 472 -6.56 2.61 24.66
C THR A 472 -5.26 1.79 24.55
N PRO A 473 -4.24 2.07 25.38
CA PRO A 473 -2.98 1.32 25.37
C PRO A 473 -3.13 -0.19 25.57
N THR A 474 -4.22 -0.64 26.20
CA THR A 474 -4.50 -2.04 26.49
C THR A 474 -5.27 -2.77 25.40
N ASP A 475 -5.78 -2.05 24.39
CA ASP A 475 -6.53 -2.68 23.30
C ASP A 475 -5.56 -3.42 22.38
N ASP A 476 -5.74 -4.74 22.28
CA ASP A 476 -4.93 -5.56 21.39
C ASP A 476 -5.44 -5.45 19.94
N VAL A 477 -4.99 -4.38 19.27
CA VAL A 477 -5.37 -4.05 17.90
C VAL A 477 -4.12 -4.01 17.03
N SER A 478 -4.18 -4.65 15.86
CA SER A 478 -3.09 -4.61 14.88
C SER A 478 -3.59 -4.38 13.48
N CYS A 479 -2.94 -3.49 12.74
CA CYS A 479 -3.08 -3.54 11.28
C CYS A 479 -2.59 -4.91 10.78
N VAL A 480 -3.34 -5.53 9.87
CA VAL A 480 -3.02 -6.87 9.36
C VAL A 480 -1.61 -6.91 8.78
N ALA A 481 -1.17 -5.83 8.12
CA ALA A 481 0.17 -5.72 7.57
C ALA A 481 1.27 -5.88 8.64
N GLY A 482 1.13 -5.21 9.78
CA GLY A 482 2.06 -5.33 10.91
C GLY A 482 1.97 -6.70 11.60
N LEU A 483 0.77 -7.27 11.68
CA LEU A 483 0.52 -8.60 12.28
C LEU A 483 1.26 -9.73 11.54
N VAL A 484 1.30 -9.66 10.20
CA VAL A 484 1.90 -10.69 9.34
C VAL A 484 3.37 -10.42 8.99
N SER A 485 3.89 -9.23 9.27
CA SER A 485 5.26 -8.85 8.93
C SER A 485 6.28 -9.51 9.88
N PRO A 486 7.33 -10.18 9.36
CA PRO A 486 8.40 -10.71 10.19
C PRO A 486 9.18 -9.60 10.92
N ARG A 487 9.49 -9.80 12.20
CA ARG A 487 10.30 -8.88 13.02
C ARG A 487 11.23 -9.63 13.97
N PRO A 488 12.38 -9.05 14.37
CA PRO A 488 13.24 -9.62 15.40
C PRO A 488 12.47 -9.81 16.72
N GLN A 489 12.62 -10.97 17.35
CA GLN A 489 11.99 -11.25 18.64
C GLN A 489 12.86 -10.80 19.82
N ALA A 490 12.21 -10.34 20.88
CA ALA A 490 12.84 -10.22 22.18
C ALA A 490 13.13 -11.62 22.74
N GLN A 491 14.37 -11.87 23.14
CA GLN A 491 14.70 -13.13 23.79
C GLN A 491 14.05 -13.19 25.17
N PRO A 492 13.51 -14.35 25.59
CA PRO A 492 12.99 -14.52 26.93
C PRO A 492 14.10 -14.25 27.97
N THR A 493 13.85 -13.32 28.88
CA THR A 493 14.77 -13.03 30.00
C THR A 493 15.01 -14.30 30.82
N GLY A 494 16.25 -14.80 30.84
CA GLY A 494 16.65 -15.95 31.66
C GLY A 494 17.47 -17.04 30.95
N GLN A 495 17.60 -17.01 29.62
CA GLN A 495 18.56 -17.87 28.92
C GLN A 495 19.92 -17.15 28.88
N GLN A 496 20.94 -17.79 29.47
CA GLN A 496 22.32 -17.27 29.50
C GLN A 496 22.81 -16.98 28.08
N HIS A 497 23.54 -15.88 27.93
CA HIS A 497 24.26 -15.52 26.70
C HIS A 497 25.25 -16.63 26.35
N SER A 498 24.85 -17.58 25.51
CA SER A 498 25.80 -18.30 24.68
C SER A 498 26.13 -17.41 23.48
N GLU A 499 27.37 -17.44 23.01
CA GLU A 499 27.88 -16.69 21.84
C GLU A 499 27.16 -17.05 20.52
N GLN A 500 26.09 -17.84 20.57
CA GLN A 500 25.31 -18.35 19.44
C GLN A 500 23.79 -18.12 19.61
N SER A 501 23.37 -17.17 20.44
CA SER A 501 21.95 -16.85 20.56
C SER A 501 21.43 -16.17 19.29
N ARG A 502 20.95 -16.98 18.34
CA ARG A 502 20.44 -16.52 17.04
C ARG A 502 19.19 -15.66 17.25
N THR A 503 19.18 -14.45 16.68
CA THR A 503 17.98 -13.62 16.59
C THR A 503 16.95 -14.28 15.70
N THR A 504 15.85 -14.77 16.26
CA THR A 504 14.74 -15.33 15.47
C THR A 504 13.85 -14.21 14.95
N THR A 505 13.54 -14.25 13.65
CA THR A 505 12.66 -13.28 13.01
C THR A 505 11.31 -13.94 12.75
N ARG A 506 10.24 -13.46 13.39
CA ARG A 506 8.90 -14.04 13.26
C ARG A 506 7.83 -12.96 13.23
N ALA A 507 6.73 -13.23 12.54
CA ALA A 507 5.58 -12.35 12.60
C ALA A 507 4.78 -12.59 13.89
N ARG A 508 4.06 -11.57 14.34
CA ARG A 508 3.18 -11.67 15.51
C ARG A 508 2.08 -12.72 15.31
N LEU A 509 1.57 -12.89 14.09
CA LEU A 509 0.63 -13.97 13.74
C LEU A 509 1.18 -15.36 14.10
N THR A 510 2.46 -15.61 13.80
CA THR A 510 3.12 -16.89 14.10
C THR A 510 3.16 -17.15 15.61
N GLU A 511 3.43 -16.12 16.41
CA GLU A 511 3.45 -16.23 17.88
C GLU A 511 2.06 -16.58 18.42
N ILE A 512 1.03 -15.86 17.97
CA ILE A 512 -0.36 -16.05 18.38
C ILE A 512 -0.82 -17.47 18.07
N VAL A 513 -0.66 -17.92 16.82
CA VAL A 513 -1.09 -19.26 16.39
C VAL A 513 -0.33 -20.35 17.13
N THR A 514 0.98 -20.17 17.35
CA THR A 514 1.80 -21.13 18.09
C THR A 514 1.36 -21.23 19.55
N ARG A 515 1.10 -20.09 20.20
CA ARG A 515 0.58 -20.03 21.58
C ARG A 515 -0.80 -20.69 21.68
N LEU A 516 -1.71 -20.38 20.76
CA LEU A 516 -3.04 -20.97 20.72
C LEU A 516 -2.98 -22.48 20.51
N ALA A 517 -2.12 -22.99 19.61
CA ALA A 517 -1.92 -24.42 19.42
C ALA A 517 -1.38 -25.11 20.68
N GLY A 518 -0.39 -24.51 21.34
CA GLY A 518 0.15 -25.02 22.61
C GLY A 518 -0.89 -25.06 23.73
N ARG A 519 -1.70 -24.00 23.88
CA ARG A 519 -2.75 -23.90 24.91
C ARG A 519 -3.93 -24.84 24.66
N THR A 520 -4.37 -24.97 23.41
CA THR A 520 -5.53 -25.80 23.04
C THR A 520 -5.19 -27.27 22.87
N GLY A 521 -3.91 -27.62 22.74
CA GLY A 521 -3.46 -28.98 22.41
C GLY A 521 -3.81 -29.43 20.98
N ARG A 522 -4.31 -28.52 20.13
CA ARG A 522 -4.75 -28.82 18.76
C ARG A 522 -3.60 -28.66 17.76
N PRO A 523 -3.62 -29.40 16.63
CA PRO A 523 -2.66 -29.20 15.55
C PRO A 523 -2.64 -27.74 15.06
N ARG A 524 -1.44 -27.20 14.83
CA ARG A 524 -1.23 -25.80 14.40
C ARG A 524 -2.08 -25.40 13.20
N GLY A 525 -2.15 -26.27 12.18
CA GLY A 525 -2.95 -26.01 10.98
C GLY A 525 -4.45 -25.92 11.26
N ALA A 526 -4.98 -26.68 12.23
CA ALA A 526 -6.39 -26.60 12.62
C ALA A 526 -6.69 -25.29 13.37
N VAL A 527 -5.79 -24.85 14.24
CA VAL A 527 -5.88 -23.56 14.93
C VAL A 527 -5.78 -22.40 13.94
N ALA A 528 -4.84 -22.46 12.99
CA ALA A 528 -4.69 -21.46 11.93
C ALA A 528 -5.95 -21.35 11.06
N ALA A 529 -6.53 -22.49 10.65
CA ALA A 529 -7.76 -22.50 9.86
C ALA A 529 -8.95 -21.90 10.62
N GLU A 530 -9.10 -22.21 11.91
CA GLU A 530 -10.15 -21.58 12.74
C GLU A 530 -9.92 -20.08 12.92
N TRP A 531 -8.67 -19.68 13.17
CA TRP A 531 -8.30 -18.27 13.28
C TRP A 531 -8.67 -17.52 12.00
N PHE A 532 -8.33 -18.09 10.84
CA PHE A 532 -8.67 -17.53 9.54
C PHE A 532 -10.18 -17.46 9.29
N LEU A 533 -10.95 -18.49 9.65
CA LEU A 533 -12.41 -18.47 9.52
C LEU A 533 -13.04 -17.37 10.39
N ARG A 534 -12.54 -17.18 11.63
CA ARG A 534 -12.99 -16.06 12.47
C ARG A 534 -12.63 -14.71 11.87
N TYR A 535 -11.46 -14.58 11.25
CA TYR A 535 -11.09 -13.37 10.51
C TYR A 535 -12.09 -13.07 9.38
N LEU A 536 -12.44 -14.06 8.56
CA LEU A 536 -13.42 -13.88 7.48
C LEU A 536 -14.78 -13.38 8.02
N GLU A 537 -15.27 -13.97 9.11
CA GLU A 537 -16.56 -13.59 9.69
C GLU A 537 -16.52 -12.24 10.43
N GLN A 538 -15.46 -11.94 11.16
CA GLN A 538 -15.36 -10.73 11.99
C GLN A 538 -14.87 -9.49 11.22
N VAL A 539 -14.24 -9.67 10.06
CA VAL A 539 -13.62 -8.59 9.28
C VAL A 539 -14.13 -8.54 7.84
N VAL A 540 -14.11 -9.66 7.12
CA VAL A 540 -14.45 -9.66 5.68
C VAL A 540 -15.96 -9.55 5.46
N ARG A 541 -16.78 -10.34 6.18
CA ARG A 541 -18.25 -10.27 6.05
C ARG A 541 -18.81 -8.87 6.33
N PRO A 542 -18.41 -8.14 7.39
CA PRO A 542 -18.87 -6.77 7.61
C PRO A 542 -18.53 -5.80 6.48
N VAL A 543 -17.38 -5.96 5.83
CA VAL A 543 -16.99 -5.11 4.68
C VAL A 543 -17.85 -5.44 3.45
N LEU A 544 -18.12 -6.72 3.19
CA LEU A 544 -19.05 -7.14 2.13
C LEU A 544 -20.49 -6.69 2.41
N TRP A 545 -20.89 -6.64 3.67
CA TRP A 545 -22.21 -6.18 4.09
C TRP A 545 -22.40 -4.71 3.77
N LEU A 546 -21.39 -3.87 4.03
CA LEU A 546 -21.46 -2.44 3.69
C LEU A 546 -21.64 -2.21 2.18
N ASP A 547 -20.92 -2.97 1.36
CA ASP A 547 -21.10 -2.94 -0.10
C ASP A 547 -22.51 -3.38 -0.52
N SER A 548 -23.01 -4.48 0.07
CA SER A 548 -24.35 -5.00 -0.20
C SER A 548 -25.48 -4.04 0.16
N GLU A 549 -25.41 -3.43 1.36
CA GLU A 549 -26.51 -2.66 1.93
C GLU A 549 -26.44 -1.16 1.66
N ALA A 550 -25.25 -0.62 1.41
CA ALA A 550 -25.05 0.80 1.14
C ALA A 550 -24.38 1.11 -0.20
N GLY A 551 -23.86 0.12 -0.93
CA GLY A 551 -23.12 0.37 -2.16
C GLY A 551 -21.76 1.02 -1.93
N ILE A 552 -21.18 0.82 -0.74
CA ILE A 552 -19.90 1.42 -0.34
C ILE A 552 -18.86 0.32 -0.23
N ALA A 553 -17.96 0.27 -1.20
CA ALA A 553 -16.78 -0.58 -1.14
C ALA A 553 -15.63 0.15 -0.45
N LEU A 554 -14.83 -0.61 0.31
CA LEU A 554 -13.70 -0.08 1.07
C LEU A 554 -12.38 -0.56 0.47
N GLU A 555 -11.40 0.34 0.43
CA GLU A 555 -9.99 0.04 0.16
C GLU A 555 -9.35 -0.68 1.37
N ALA A 556 -9.92 -1.83 1.75
CA ALA A 556 -9.58 -2.58 2.94
C ALA A 556 -8.34 -3.47 2.72
N HIS A 557 -7.24 -2.89 2.26
CA HIS A 557 -5.93 -3.56 2.22
C HIS A 557 -5.36 -3.77 3.62
N GLN A 558 -4.32 -4.60 3.75
CA GLN A 558 -3.83 -5.05 5.07
C GLN A 558 -3.40 -3.94 6.04
N GLN A 559 -2.95 -2.78 5.55
CA GLN A 559 -2.64 -1.63 6.42
C GLN A 559 -3.89 -0.87 6.92
N ASN A 560 -4.97 -0.82 6.14
CA ASN A 560 -6.21 -0.11 6.46
C ASN A 560 -7.22 -0.99 7.21
N THR A 561 -6.95 -2.29 7.29
CA THR A 561 -7.69 -3.24 8.11
C THR A 561 -7.00 -3.44 9.45
N LEU A 562 -7.65 -3.03 10.52
CA LEU A 562 -7.25 -3.25 11.90
C LEU A 562 -8.01 -4.45 12.47
N LEU A 563 -7.28 -5.41 13.02
CA LEU A 563 -7.83 -6.60 13.65
C LEU A 563 -7.86 -6.41 15.17
N LEU A 564 -9.02 -6.65 15.79
CA LEU A 564 -9.16 -6.71 17.25
C LEU A 564 -8.99 -8.16 17.69
N LEU A 565 -8.06 -8.39 18.60
CA LEU A 565 -7.81 -9.70 19.19
C LEU A 565 -8.40 -9.77 20.60
N ASP A 566 -9.00 -10.90 20.96
CA ASP A 566 -9.34 -11.18 22.35
C ASP A 566 -8.08 -11.47 23.19
N GLN A 567 -8.27 -11.65 24.50
CA GLN A 567 -7.18 -11.93 25.45
C GLN A 567 -6.40 -13.21 25.12
N GLU A 568 -6.99 -14.14 24.36
CA GLU A 568 -6.33 -15.37 23.93
C GLU A 568 -5.60 -15.22 22.58
N GLY A 569 -5.91 -14.18 21.82
CA GLY A 569 -5.37 -13.90 20.49
C GLY A 569 -6.26 -14.39 19.33
N TRP A 570 -7.55 -14.67 19.57
CA TRP A 570 -8.49 -14.95 18.48
C TRP A 570 -9.04 -13.65 17.88
N PRO A 571 -9.38 -13.64 16.57
CA PRO A 571 -10.13 -12.55 15.96
C PRO A 571 -11.48 -12.38 16.68
N ALA A 572 -11.70 -11.18 17.23
CA ALA A 572 -12.92 -10.83 17.95
C ALA A 572 -13.68 -9.65 17.32
N GLY A 573 -13.07 -8.99 16.33
CA GLY A 573 -13.66 -7.85 15.64
C GLY A 573 -12.65 -7.17 14.72
N GLY A 574 -13.06 -6.05 14.14
CA GLY A 574 -12.19 -5.27 13.26
C GLY A 574 -12.53 -3.80 13.22
N ARG A 575 -11.60 -3.02 12.67
CA ARG A 575 -11.86 -1.66 12.24
C ARG A 575 -11.30 -1.42 10.85
N TYR A 576 -12.04 -0.72 10.00
CA TYR A 576 -11.46 -0.07 8.83
C TYR A 576 -10.97 1.33 9.21
N ARG A 577 -9.91 1.81 8.57
CA ARG A 577 -9.46 3.20 8.66
C ARG A 577 -9.09 3.71 7.27
N ASP A 578 -9.02 5.04 7.17
CA ASP A 578 -8.65 5.84 5.99
C ASP A 578 -9.84 6.59 5.37
N ASN A 579 -9.59 7.83 4.95
CA ASN A 579 -10.55 8.70 4.26
C ASN A 579 -10.32 8.77 2.75
N GLN A 580 -9.22 8.18 2.25
CA GLN A 580 -8.96 8.12 0.82
C GLN A 580 -9.71 6.94 0.16
N GLY A 581 -9.89 5.84 0.88
CA GLY A 581 -10.29 4.56 0.31
C GLY A 581 -11.77 4.19 0.37
N TYR A 582 -12.68 5.14 0.11
CA TYR A 582 -14.12 4.81 -0.10
C TYR A 582 -14.47 4.90 -1.58
N TYR A 583 -15.22 3.91 -2.06
CA TYR A 583 -15.81 3.90 -3.40
C TYR A 583 -17.33 3.79 -3.25
N PHE A 584 -18.05 4.83 -3.69
CA PHE A 584 -19.51 4.77 -3.79
C PHE A 584 -19.88 4.31 -5.18
N ARG A 585 -20.67 3.25 -5.27
CA ARG A 585 -21.14 2.74 -6.56
C ARG A 585 -22.05 3.76 -7.23
N GLU A 586 -21.79 4.04 -8.49
CA GLU A 586 -22.63 4.92 -9.31
C GLU A 586 -24.08 4.41 -9.34
N SER A 587 -24.28 3.08 -9.42
CA SER A 587 -25.61 2.47 -9.40
C SER A 587 -26.40 2.74 -8.12
N ARG A 588 -25.74 3.14 -7.03
CA ARG A 588 -26.35 3.41 -5.70
C ARG A 588 -26.43 4.90 -5.38
N ARG A 589 -26.17 5.79 -6.34
CA ARG A 589 -26.21 7.25 -6.15
C ARG A 589 -27.53 7.75 -5.60
N ALA A 590 -28.66 7.32 -6.17
CA ALA A 590 -29.97 7.78 -5.73
C ALA A 590 -30.23 7.41 -4.25
N GLU A 591 -29.99 6.15 -3.88
CA GLU A 591 -30.17 5.65 -2.50
C GLU A 591 -29.26 6.38 -1.50
N LEU A 592 -28.00 6.65 -1.87
CA LEU A 592 -27.07 7.38 -1.01
C LEU A 592 -27.47 8.86 -0.86
N ASN A 593 -27.94 9.50 -1.94
CA ASN A 593 -28.42 10.88 -1.91
C ASN A 593 -29.72 11.03 -1.10
N GLU A 594 -30.60 10.03 -1.10
CA GLU A 594 -31.78 10.00 -0.21
C GLU A 594 -31.38 9.95 1.27
N ARG A 595 -30.32 9.21 1.61
CA ARG A 595 -29.80 9.12 2.98
C ARG A 595 -29.09 10.41 3.41
N LEU A 596 -28.26 10.98 2.55
CA LEU A 596 -27.53 12.22 2.79
C LEU A 596 -27.52 13.08 1.52
N PRO A 597 -28.42 14.07 1.40
CA PRO A 597 -28.47 14.94 0.24
C PRO A 597 -27.13 15.67 -0.02
N GLY A 598 -26.69 15.66 -1.28
CA GLY A 598 -25.43 16.28 -1.70
C GLY A 598 -24.17 15.46 -1.39
N ILE A 599 -24.32 14.22 -0.92
CA ILE A 599 -23.18 13.32 -0.71
C ILE A 599 -22.37 13.14 -2.00
N GLY A 600 -21.04 13.18 -1.90
CA GLY A 600 -20.17 12.96 -3.05
C GLY A 600 -19.91 14.18 -3.93
N GLU A 601 -20.65 15.30 -3.77
CA GLU A 601 -20.50 16.50 -4.62
C GLU A 601 -19.12 17.16 -4.47
N ASN A 602 -18.66 17.35 -3.23
CA ASN A 602 -17.36 17.97 -2.94
C ASN A 602 -16.21 16.96 -2.89
N SER A 603 -16.53 15.70 -2.61
CA SER A 603 -15.55 14.65 -2.36
C SER A 603 -15.21 13.81 -3.59
N ASP A 604 -16.01 13.90 -4.66
CA ASP A 604 -15.81 13.16 -5.91
C ASP A 604 -15.62 11.66 -5.62
N THR A 605 -16.58 11.08 -4.87
CA THR A 605 -16.47 9.73 -4.28
C THR A 605 -17.19 8.66 -5.08
N PHE A 606 -18.09 9.05 -5.99
CA PHE A 606 -18.79 8.11 -6.85
C PHE A 606 -17.89 7.61 -7.97
N VAL A 607 -17.89 6.30 -8.15
CA VAL A 607 -17.07 5.59 -9.14
C VAL A 607 -17.96 4.58 -9.85
N SER A 608 -17.69 4.30 -11.12
CA SER A 608 -18.43 3.28 -11.87
C SER A 608 -18.37 1.94 -11.13
N ASP A 609 -19.42 1.14 -11.27
CA ASP A 609 -19.53 -0.15 -10.60
C ASP A 609 -18.42 -1.11 -11.03
N GLU A 610 -18.00 -1.07 -12.30
CA GLU A 610 -16.93 -1.91 -12.86
C GLU A 610 -15.57 -1.56 -12.25
N VAL A 611 -15.26 -0.26 -12.13
CA VAL A 611 -14.03 0.19 -11.49
C VAL A 611 -14.08 -0.12 -9.99
N THR A 612 -15.23 0.05 -9.36
CA THR A 612 -15.44 -0.31 -7.95
C THR A 612 -15.19 -1.79 -7.73
N ASP A 613 -15.71 -2.67 -8.59
CA ASP A 613 -15.48 -4.12 -8.53
C ASP A 613 -14.02 -4.49 -8.71
N GLU A 614 -13.33 -3.89 -9.69
CA GLU A 614 -11.89 -4.12 -9.92
C GLU A 614 -11.07 -3.73 -8.68
N ARG A 615 -11.32 -2.54 -8.11
CA ARG A 615 -10.61 -2.03 -6.93
C ARG A 615 -10.94 -2.87 -5.70
N PHE A 616 -12.21 -3.20 -5.49
CA PHE A 616 -12.65 -3.95 -4.32
C PHE A 616 -12.09 -5.38 -4.33
N ALA A 617 -12.07 -6.04 -5.49
CA ALA A 617 -11.44 -7.35 -5.67
C ALA A 617 -9.94 -7.32 -5.39
N TYR A 618 -9.24 -6.30 -5.87
CA TYR A 618 -7.82 -6.15 -5.56
C TYR A 618 -7.58 -5.91 -4.06
N TYR A 619 -8.26 -4.95 -3.43
CA TYR A 619 -7.93 -4.55 -2.06
C TYR A 619 -8.42 -5.54 -1.00
N LEU A 620 -9.67 -5.99 -1.06
CA LEU A 620 -10.22 -6.96 -0.11
C LEU A 620 -9.85 -8.40 -0.48
N GLY A 621 -9.98 -8.77 -1.75
CA GLY A 621 -9.68 -10.13 -2.21
C GLY A 621 -8.18 -10.42 -2.21
N ILE A 622 -7.43 -9.71 -3.06
CA ILE A 622 -6.02 -10.04 -3.37
C ILE A 622 -5.06 -9.54 -2.28
N ASN A 623 -5.06 -8.24 -2.01
CA ASN A 623 -4.11 -7.62 -1.08
C ASN A 623 -4.37 -8.07 0.36
N ASN A 624 -5.64 -8.16 0.75
CA ASN A 624 -6.03 -8.55 2.09
C ASN A 624 -6.13 -10.08 2.28
N VAL A 625 -7.20 -10.74 1.79
CA VAL A 625 -7.49 -12.13 2.16
C VAL A 625 -6.48 -13.11 1.57
N LEU A 626 -6.21 -13.04 0.26
CA LEU A 626 -5.18 -13.88 -0.36
C LEU A 626 -3.79 -13.56 0.21
N GLY A 627 -3.52 -12.28 0.50
CA GLY A 627 -2.28 -11.89 1.18
C GLY A 627 -2.13 -12.52 2.57
N LEU A 628 -3.23 -12.64 3.33
CA LEU A 628 -3.23 -13.30 4.64
C LEU A 628 -3.03 -14.82 4.51
N ILE A 629 -3.66 -15.45 3.52
CA ILE A 629 -3.45 -16.87 3.18
C ILE A 629 -1.96 -17.11 2.86
N GLY A 630 -1.37 -16.28 2.00
CA GLY A 630 0.05 -16.33 1.66
C GLY A 630 0.97 -16.13 2.86
N ALA A 631 0.59 -15.28 3.81
CA ALA A 631 1.32 -15.13 5.07
C ALA A 631 1.28 -16.41 5.92
N PHE A 632 0.13 -17.08 6.04
CA PHE A 632 0.03 -18.38 6.73
C PHE A 632 0.90 -19.45 6.05
N GLY A 633 0.86 -19.53 4.72
CA GLY A 633 1.62 -20.48 3.92
C GLY A 633 3.13 -20.29 4.01
N SER A 634 3.59 -19.08 3.67
CA SER A 634 5.02 -18.72 3.63
C SER A 634 5.71 -18.82 5.00
N GLN A 635 4.94 -18.74 6.09
CA GLN A 635 5.42 -18.91 7.47
C GLN A 635 5.19 -20.33 8.02
N ARG A 636 4.74 -21.26 7.17
CA ARG A 636 4.49 -22.69 7.51
C ARG A 636 3.53 -22.86 8.70
N LEU A 637 2.51 -22.01 8.78
CA LEU A 637 1.46 -22.09 9.80
C LEU A 637 0.30 -23.00 9.37
N ALA A 638 -0.06 -22.96 8.09
CA ALA A 638 -1.06 -23.82 7.46
C ALA A 638 -0.74 -23.99 5.97
N ASP A 639 -1.32 -25.01 5.35
CA ASP A 639 -1.32 -25.16 3.89
C ASP A 639 -2.25 -24.11 3.27
N GLU A 640 -1.77 -23.35 2.29
CA GLU A 640 -2.59 -22.36 1.56
C GLU A 640 -3.80 -23.00 0.90
N ARG A 641 -3.69 -24.23 0.38
CA ARG A 641 -4.81 -24.92 -0.29
C ARG A 641 -5.98 -25.15 0.66
N LEU A 642 -5.70 -25.45 1.93
CA LEU A 642 -6.72 -25.61 2.96
C LEU A 642 -7.44 -24.27 3.22
N LEU A 643 -6.70 -23.17 3.29
CA LEU A 643 -7.27 -21.85 3.55
C LEU A 643 -8.00 -21.29 2.32
N LEU A 644 -7.52 -21.56 1.11
CA LEU A 644 -8.21 -21.24 -0.14
C LEU A 644 -9.54 -21.99 -0.21
N ALA A 645 -9.59 -23.28 0.13
CA ALA A 645 -10.84 -24.03 0.20
C ALA A 645 -11.80 -23.47 1.27
N ALA A 646 -11.27 -23.06 2.44
CA ALA A 646 -12.06 -22.39 3.47
C ALA A 646 -12.62 -21.05 2.98
N PHE A 647 -11.83 -20.27 2.24
CA PHE A 647 -12.25 -19.00 1.67
C PHE A 647 -13.30 -19.19 0.57
N ARG A 648 -13.12 -20.16 -0.33
CA ARG A 648 -14.14 -20.54 -1.34
C ARG A 648 -15.47 -20.86 -0.66
N ARG A 649 -15.46 -21.71 0.37
CA ARG A 649 -16.67 -22.06 1.12
C ARG A 649 -17.34 -20.84 1.76
N PHE A 650 -16.55 -19.94 2.36
CA PHE A 650 -17.07 -18.68 2.90
C PHE A 650 -17.72 -17.82 1.81
N LEU A 651 -17.07 -17.63 0.67
CA LEU A 651 -17.63 -16.86 -0.45
C LEU A 651 -18.90 -17.50 -1.01
N THR A 652 -18.96 -18.83 -1.11
CA THR A 652 -20.18 -19.54 -1.53
C THR A 652 -21.33 -19.31 -0.54
N ASP A 653 -21.06 -19.33 0.76
CA ASP A 653 -22.06 -19.02 1.79
C ASP A 653 -22.52 -17.55 1.71
N VAL A 654 -21.60 -16.62 1.49
CA VAL A 654 -21.96 -15.21 1.27
C VAL A 654 -22.81 -15.02 0.00
N ALA A 655 -22.53 -15.76 -1.08
CA ALA A 655 -23.27 -15.63 -2.34
C ALA A 655 -24.65 -16.31 -2.30
N SER A 656 -24.76 -17.45 -1.63
CA SER A 656 -25.90 -18.38 -1.80
C SER A 656 -26.49 -18.93 -0.50
N GLY A 657 -25.87 -18.66 0.64
CA GLY A 657 -26.29 -19.15 1.94
C GLY A 657 -27.52 -18.42 2.52
N PRO A 658 -27.97 -18.82 3.73
CA PRO A 658 -29.15 -18.23 4.38
C PRO A 658 -29.02 -16.73 4.67
N ALA A 659 -27.80 -16.26 4.90
CA ALA A 659 -27.46 -14.85 5.16
C ALA A 659 -26.73 -14.22 3.96
N ARG A 660 -27.17 -14.55 2.73
CA ARG A 660 -26.54 -14.06 1.50
C ARG A 660 -26.48 -12.54 1.43
N LEU A 661 -25.41 -12.02 0.84
CA LEU A 661 -25.20 -10.59 0.60
C LEU A 661 -25.31 -10.26 -0.89
N ARG A 662 -25.86 -9.08 -1.20
CA ARG A 662 -26.05 -8.57 -2.57
C ARG A 662 -24.83 -7.77 -3.02
N THR A 663 -23.70 -8.46 -3.14
CA THR A 663 -22.42 -7.90 -3.61
C THR A 663 -21.91 -8.70 -4.80
N SER A 664 -21.28 -8.02 -5.75
CA SER A 664 -20.67 -8.59 -6.96
C SER A 664 -19.35 -9.34 -6.67
N LEU A 665 -18.74 -9.10 -5.50
CA LEU A 665 -17.39 -9.60 -5.24
C LEU A 665 -17.28 -11.14 -5.14
N PRO A 666 -18.16 -11.87 -4.41
CA PRO A 666 -18.01 -13.31 -4.29
C PRO A 666 -18.10 -14.06 -5.64
N PRO A 667 -19.08 -13.80 -6.52
CA PRO A 667 -19.08 -14.39 -7.87
C PRO A 667 -17.80 -14.06 -8.66
N GLN A 668 -17.36 -12.80 -8.64
CA GLN A 668 -16.14 -12.37 -9.34
C GLN A 668 -14.90 -13.16 -8.89
N LEU A 669 -14.75 -13.39 -7.58
CA LEU A 669 -13.63 -14.16 -7.01
C LEU A 669 -13.78 -15.68 -7.20
N LEU A 670 -14.99 -16.22 -7.27
CA LEU A 670 -15.23 -17.66 -7.38
C LEU A 670 -15.16 -18.18 -8.82
N ASP A 671 -15.68 -17.39 -9.76
CA ASP A 671 -16.02 -17.86 -11.11
C ASP A 671 -15.03 -17.37 -12.17
N SER A 672 -14.34 -16.24 -11.94
CA SER A 672 -13.36 -15.74 -12.90
C SER A 672 -12.08 -16.58 -12.88
N PRO A 673 -11.55 -17.04 -14.03
CA PRO A 673 -10.26 -17.74 -14.08
C PRO A 673 -9.07 -16.82 -13.81
N VAL A 674 -9.27 -15.50 -13.91
CA VAL A 674 -8.23 -14.49 -13.75
C VAL A 674 -8.69 -13.33 -12.87
N LEU A 675 -7.75 -12.63 -12.24
CA LEU A 675 -8.03 -11.44 -11.45
C LEU A 675 -7.21 -10.26 -11.93
N ARG A 676 -7.80 -9.06 -11.87
CA ARG A 676 -7.10 -7.80 -12.10
C ARG A 676 -6.36 -7.40 -10.84
N CYS A 677 -5.05 -7.21 -10.96
CA CYS A 677 -4.15 -6.97 -9.82
C CYS A 677 -3.30 -5.73 -10.08
N LYS A 678 -3.16 -4.88 -9.07
CA LYS A 678 -2.27 -3.72 -9.16
C LYS A 678 -0.82 -4.15 -9.27
N ALA A 679 -0.12 -3.61 -10.26
CA ALA A 679 1.27 -3.87 -10.57
C ALA A 679 2.15 -2.77 -9.95
N ASN A 680 2.64 -2.98 -8.73
CA ASN A 680 3.37 -1.95 -7.99
C ASN A 680 4.76 -1.66 -8.58
N LEU A 681 5.42 -2.66 -9.19
CA LEU A 681 6.70 -2.47 -9.86
C LEU A 681 6.52 -1.74 -11.20
N LEU A 682 5.58 -2.15 -12.04
CA LEU A 682 5.29 -1.44 -13.30
C LEU A 682 4.77 -0.02 -13.06
N THR A 683 3.90 0.17 -12.06
CA THR A 683 3.44 1.52 -11.65
C THR A 683 4.62 2.41 -11.27
N ARG A 684 5.62 1.85 -10.55
CA ARG A 684 6.85 2.57 -10.21
C ARG A 684 7.68 2.89 -11.45
N LEU A 685 7.90 1.90 -12.30
CA LEU A 685 8.73 2.04 -13.51
C LEU A 685 8.14 3.05 -14.49
N HIS A 686 6.81 3.23 -14.51
CA HIS A 686 6.15 4.26 -15.31
C HIS A 686 6.08 5.63 -14.62
N GLY A 687 6.68 5.79 -13.43
CA GLY A 687 6.74 7.07 -12.72
C GLY A 687 5.40 7.62 -12.27
N LEU A 688 4.35 6.79 -12.19
CA LEU A 688 2.99 7.23 -11.85
C LEU A 688 2.92 7.64 -10.37
N ASP A 689 2.26 8.78 -10.09
CA ASP A 689 1.88 9.20 -8.74
C ASP A 689 0.40 8.89 -8.52
N GLU A 690 0.10 8.01 -7.58
CA GLU A 690 -1.27 7.52 -7.35
C GLU A 690 -2.21 8.57 -6.73
N LEU A 691 -1.71 9.78 -6.42
CA LEU A 691 -2.57 10.93 -6.08
C LEU A 691 -2.93 11.81 -7.29
N VAL A 692 -2.36 11.55 -8.47
CA VAL A 692 -2.53 12.39 -9.66
C VAL A 692 -3.23 11.60 -10.76
N GLY A 693 -4.31 12.17 -11.28
CA GLY A 693 -5.11 11.59 -12.36
C GLY A 693 -6.37 10.86 -11.88
N PRO A 694 -7.22 10.40 -12.81
CA PRO A 694 -8.42 9.66 -12.44
C PRO A 694 -8.09 8.26 -11.90
N VAL A 695 -8.97 7.74 -11.05
CA VAL A 695 -8.77 6.50 -10.26
C VAL A 695 -8.54 5.26 -11.14
N ASP A 696 -9.03 5.30 -12.38
CA ASP A 696 -8.89 4.27 -13.40
C ASP A 696 -7.47 4.15 -13.96
N THR A 697 -6.72 5.25 -14.01
CA THR A 697 -5.45 5.37 -14.76
C THR A 697 -4.25 5.70 -13.87
N GLN A 698 -4.46 6.08 -12.61
CA GLN A 698 -3.39 6.43 -11.67
C GLN A 698 -2.48 5.26 -11.24
N SER A 699 -2.75 4.02 -11.67
CA SER A 699 -1.90 2.85 -11.40
C SER A 699 -2.00 1.82 -12.52
N VAL A 700 -0.93 1.05 -12.72
CA VAL A 700 -0.93 -0.07 -13.68
C VAL A 700 -1.62 -1.28 -13.06
N TYR A 701 -2.51 -1.92 -13.80
CA TYR A 701 -3.13 -3.19 -13.43
C TYR A 701 -2.82 -4.26 -14.47
N VAL A 702 -2.40 -5.42 -13.98
CA VAL A 702 -2.13 -6.64 -14.75
C VAL A 702 -3.18 -7.70 -14.47
N THR A 703 -3.18 -8.75 -15.27
CA THR A 703 -4.06 -9.91 -15.08
C THR A 703 -3.22 -11.05 -14.51
N ILE A 704 -3.71 -11.69 -13.43
CA ILE A 704 -3.07 -12.83 -12.79
C ILE A 704 -4.02 -14.04 -12.76
N ALA A 705 -3.47 -15.24 -12.71
CA ALA A 705 -4.27 -16.44 -12.47
C ALA A 705 -5.03 -16.36 -11.12
N ASN A 706 -6.30 -16.78 -11.10
CA ASN A 706 -7.11 -16.79 -9.89
C ASN A 706 -6.85 -18.06 -9.06
N PRO A 707 -6.21 -18.00 -7.88
CA PRO A 707 -5.94 -19.19 -7.05
C PRO A 707 -7.20 -19.79 -6.43
N LEU A 708 -8.36 -19.11 -6.51
CA LEU A 708 -9.64 -19.68 -6.09
C LEU A 708 -10.29 -20.49 -7.20
N HIS A 709 -10.00 -20.25 -8.48
CA HIS A 709 -10.66 -20.96 -9.58
C HIS A 709 -10.17 -22.41 -9.75
N SER A 710 -8.91 -22.68 -9.35
CA SER A 710 -8.22 -23.97 -9.48
C SER A 710 -8.60 -25.00 -8.43
#